data_AF-A0A1M4XQG0-F1
#
_entry.id   AF-A0A1M4XQG0-F1
#
_cell.length_a   1.000
_cell.length_b   1.000
_cell.length_c   1.000
_cell.angle_alpha   90.00
_cell.angle_beta   90.00
_cell.angle_gamma   90.00
#
_symmetry.space_group_name_H-M   'P 1'
#
loop_
_entity.id
_entity.type
_entity.pdbx_description
1 polymer ?
#
loop_
_entity_poly.entity_id
_entity_poly.type
_entity_poly.pdbx_seq_one_letter_code
_entity_poly.pdbx_strand_id
1 'polypeptide(L)'
;MDILKALIDEFKLKPYQVKNTVELLDEGNTIPFIARYRKEQTGELQDIVIRELSNRLTYLRNLETRKEEVIRLIDEQGKLTEELKKEIIESETLQRIDDLYRPFRPKRRTRATIAKEKGLEPLAEIIIDQSLDKEEFRNKVISFIDEEKGVNNEEEALVGAMDIIAEIVSDDADNRDMIKKIINDKGVLVVEGVDKEEKTVYEMYYDYKESVKSIANHRILAINRGEKDKKLKVTLNIDDVDIIELLGTRLIKDKSKDTALYIEKAIDDGYKRLLFPSIEREIRNNLTERAEEEAIKVFAINLKPLLMQPPIKGKTVMAIDPGFRTGCKVAVVDETGKMMEFTTVYPTEPQNKVKETIVKLKELINKFNVDIIAIGNGTASRETEMVVAEMLGEIDREVSYIIVSEAGASIYSASEVGIKEFPDLDVSIRGAVSIGRRLQDPMAELVKIEPRHIGVGQYQHDLNQGKLDEALTGVVEDCVNSVGVDLNTASPSLLKYVAGISTRVANNLVNHREEKGKFRNRKELLKVKGLGEKTFIQCAGFLRIPEGDNPLDNTGVHPESYEVAEKLLKIDYSKGEIEKISEELNIGIPTLEDIIRELEKPGRDPRDEMPKPILRQDVLKIEDLKKDMVLNGTVRNVVDFGAFIDIGVKEDGLVHISQLSNRYIKHPKEVVKVGDIVKVRIMEVDMERGRIALSMKEV
;
A
#
# COMPACT_ATOMS: atom_id res chain seq x y z
N MET A 1 -28.65 5.23 -5.96
CA MET A 1 -28.04 4.22 -6.86
C MET A 1 -28.24 2.83 -6.27
N ASP A 2 -28.44 1.80 -7.10
CA ASP A 2 -28.40 0.41 -6.59
C ASP A 2 -26.92 -0.02 -6.44
N ILE A 3 -26.40 0.04 -5.21
CA ILE A 3 -25.01 -0.29 -4.89
C ILE A 3 -24.68 -1.73 -5.28
N LEU A 4 -25.60 -2.68 -5.08
CA LEU A 4 -25.36 -4.09 -5.39
C LEU A 4 -25.21 -4.27 -6.90
N LYS A 5 -26.07 -3.61 -7.69
CA LYS A 5 -25.96 -3.64 -9.15
C LYS A 5 -24.62 -3.07 -9.64
N ALA A 6 -24.18 -1.94 -9.09
CA ALA A 6 -22.89 -1.35 -9.45
C ALA A 6 -21.73 -2.32 -9.17
N LEU A 7 -21.71 -2.95 -7.99
CA LEU A 7 -20.70 -3.95 -7.64
C LEU A 7 -20.74 -5.19 -8.54
N ILE A 8 -21.92 -5.66 -8.92
CA ILE A 8 -22.10 -6.79 -9.86
C ILE A 8 -21.47 -6.47 -11.21
N ASP A 9 -21.78 -5.29 -11.76
CA ASP A 9 -21.33 -4.88 -13.09
C ASP A 9 -19.82 -4.60 -13.13
N GLU A 10 -19.27 -3.94 -12.09
CA GLU A 10 -17.84 -3.60 -11.99
C GLU A 10 -16.95 -4.84 -11.82
N PHE A 11 -17.31 -5.73 -10.90
CA PHE A 11 -16.52 -6.93 -10.61
C PHE A 11 -16.83 -8.11 -11.53
N LYS A 12 -17.88 -8.00 -12.36
CA LYS A 12 -18.37 -9.07 -13.25
C LYS A 12 -18.67 -10.36 -12.49
N LEU A 13 -19.21 -10.23 -11.28
CA LEU A 13 -19.57 -11.34 -10.40
C LEU A 13 -21.06 -11.66 -10.51
N LYS A 14 -21.46 -12.87 -10.08
CA LYS A 14 -22.88 -13.22 -10.06
C LYS A 14 -23.61 -12.47 -8.93
N PRO A 15 -24.90 -12.13 -9.08
CA PRO A 15 -25.64 -11.36 -8.09
C PRO A 15 -25.61 -11.94 -6.66
N TYR A 16 -25.71 -13.26 -6.52
CA TYR A 16 -25.66 -13.90 -5.20
C TYR A 16 -24.29 -13.75 -4.53
N GLN A 17 -23.20 -13.76 -5.29
CA GLN A 17 -21.84 -13.66 -4.74
C GLN A 17 -21.66 -12.30 -4.09
N VAL A 18 -22.05 -11.23 -4.78
CA VAL A 18 -21.97 -9.86 -4.26
C VAL A 18 -22.90 -9.70 -3.06
N LYS A 19 -24.18 -10.08 -3.20
CA LYS A 19 -25.17 -9.93 -2.13
C LYS A 19 -24.73 -10.64 -0.83
N ASN A 20 -24.37 -11.92 -0.91
CA ASN A 20 -23.98 -12.69 0.26
C ASN A 20 -22.67 -12.16 0.88
N THR A 21 -21.71 -11.72 0.05
CA THR A 21 -20.46 -11.13 0.56
C THR A 21 -20.73 -9.82 1.30
N VAL A 22 -21.60 -8.96 0.77
CA VAL A 22 -21.99 -7.70 1.44
C VAL A 22 -22.70 -8.00 2.77
N GLU A 23 -23.64 -8.94 2.79
CA GLU A 23 -24.33 -9.36 4.02
C GLU A 23 -23.33 -9.87 5.08
N LEU A 24 -22.38 -10.72 4.70
CA LEU A 24 -21.35 -11.21 5.60
C LEU A 24 -20.44 -10.09 6.15
N LEU A 25 -20.06 -9.12 5.31
CA LEU A 25 -19.27 -7.97 5.73
C LEU A 25 -20.06 -7.08 6.71
N ASP A 26 -21.35 -6.85 6.44
CA ASP A 26 -22.24 -6.07 7.31
C ASP A 26 -22.51 -6.75 8.66
N GLU A 27 -22.57 -8.08 8.67
CA GLU A 27 -22.58 -8.88 9.89
C GLU A 27 -21.27 -8.79 10.68
N GLY A 28 -20.23 -8.16 10.12
CA GLY A 28 -18.93 -7.96 10.74
C GLY A 28 -18.04 -9.20 10.67
N ASN A 29 -18.24 -10.08 9.69
CA ASN A 29 -17.31 -11.15 9.39
C ASN A 29 -16.03 -10.56 8.77
N THR A 30 -14.89 -11.09 9.16
CA THR A 30 -13.58 -10.67 8.66
C THR A 30 -13.32 -11.26 7.28
N ILE A 31 -12.52 -10.57 6.46
CA ILE A 31 -12.18 -11.01 5.10
C ILE A 31 -11.54 -12.41 5.10
N PRO A 32 -10.52 -12.72 5.95
CA PRO A 32 -9.94 -14.06 5.97
C PRO A 32 -10.95 -15.14 6.35
N PHE A 33 -11.88 -14.83 7.26
CA PHE A 33 -12.93 -15.77 7.66
C PHE A 33 -13.91 -16.05 6.51
N ILE A 34 -14.37 -15.01 5.81
CA ILE A 34 -15.27 -15.14 4.65
C ILE A 34 -14.61 -15.99 3.57
N ALA A 35 -13.37 -15.65 3.20
CA ALA A 35 -12.65 -16.32 2.12
C ALA A 35 -12.36 -17.80 2.40
N ARG A 36 -12.13 -18.15 3.68
CA ARG A 36 -11.81 -19.53 4.07
C ARG A 36 -13.05 -20.37 4.36
N TYR A 37 -14.03 -19.83 5.10
CA TYR A 37 -15.13 -20.62 5.68
C TYR A 37 -16.52 -20.29 5.11
N ARG A 38 -16.64 -19.33 4.19
CA ARG A 38 -17.93 -18.96 3.55
C ARG A 38 -17.84 -19.07 2.03
N LYS A 39 -17.06 -20.03 1.53
CA LYS A 39 -16.81 -20.25 0.10
C LYS A 39 -18.08 -20.59 -0.68
N GLU A 40 -18.98 -21.39 -0.13
CA GLU A 40 -20.25 -21.76 -0.74
C GLU A 40 -21.14 -20.53 -0.94
N GLN A 41 -21.21 -19.67 0.09
CA GLN A 41 -22.05 -18.48 0.06
C GLN A 41 -21.54 -17.44 -0.93
N THR A 42 -20.22 -17.32 -1.06
CA THR A 42 -19.58 -16.32 -1.93
C THR A 42 -19.24 -16.86 -3.32
N GLY A 43 -19.31 -18.17 -3.56
CA GLY A 43 -18.83 -18.79 -4.78
C GLY A 43 -17.30 -18.71 -4.92
N GLU A 44 -16.60 -19.04 -3.83
CA GLU A 44 -15.12 -19.12 -3.75
C GLU A 44 -14.38 -17.82 -4.09
N LEU A 45 -14.93 -16.66 -3.69
CA LEU A 45 -14.22 -15.40 -3.85
C LEU A 45 -12.92 -15.41 -3.03
N GLN A 46 -11.84 -14.97 -3.66
CA GLN A 46 -10.54 -14.84 -3.02
C GLN A 46 -10.49 -13.58 -2.14
N ASP A 47 -9.65 -13.59 -1.11
CA ASP A 47 -9.45 -12.50 -0.14
C ASP A 47 -9.25 -11.14 -0.82
N ILE A 48 -8.45 -11.09 -1.89
CA ILE A 48 -8.17 -9.87 -2.67
C ILE A 48 -9.46 -9.31 -3.27
N VAL A 49 -10.30 -10.16 -3.87
CA VAL A 49 -11.56 -9.75 -4.48
C VAL A 49 -12.54 -9.25 -3.43
N ILE A 50 -12.62 -9.95 -2.28
CA ILE A 50 -13.48 -9.53 -1.16
C ILE A 50 -13.02 -8.18 -0.61
N ARG A 51 -11.70 -7.94 -0.51
CA ARG A 51 -11.13 -6.67 -0.05
C ARG A 51 -11.40 -5.52 -1.01
N GLU A 52 -11.19 -5.73 -2.31
CA GLU A 52 -11.54 -4.75 -3.34
C GLU A 52 -13.04 -4.44 -3.33
N LEU A 53 -13.89 -5.46 -3.18
CA LEU A 53 -15.34 -5.31 -3.05
C LEU A 53 -15.71 -4.51 -1.79
N SER A 54 -15.08 -4.79 -0.65
CA SER A 54 -15.30 -4.07 0.62
C SER A 54 -14.91 -2.58 0.51
N ASN A 55 -13.77 -2.29 -0.10
CA ASN A 55 -13.31 -0.92 -0.34
C ASN A 55 -14.28 -0.18 -1.27
N ARG A 56 -14.72 -0.83 -2.36
CA ARG A 56 -15.67 -0.25 -3.30
C ARG A 56 -17.05 -0.05 -2.68
N LEU A 57 -17.53 -1.02 -1.90
CA LEU A 57 -18.77 -0.91 -1.13
C LEU A 57 -18.75 0.31 -0.22
N THR A 58 -17.64 0.52 0.50
CA THR A 58 -17.45 1.66 1.40
C THR A 58 -17.48 2.99 0.63
N TYR A 59 -16.78 3.05 -0.51
CA TYR A 59 -16.82 4.23 -1.39
C TYR A 59 -18.25 4.53 -1.88
N LEU A 60 -18.98 3.53 -2.37
CA LEU A 60 -20.34 3.71 -2.92
C LEU A 60 -21.33 4.13 -1.82
N ARG A 61 -21.18 3.60 -0.60
CA ARG A 61 -21.95 4.05 0.58
C ARG A 61 -21.67 5.52 0.91
N ASN A 62 -20.40 5.90 0.97
CA ASN A 62 -20.00 7.28 1.22
C ASN A 62 -20.54 8.23 0.13
N LEU A 63 -20.56 7.77 -1.13
CA LEU A 63 -21.15 8.51 -2.25
C LEU A 63 -22.64 8.77 -2.02
N GLU A 64 -23.42 7.75 -1.68
CA GLU A 64 -24.86 7.91 -1.44
C GLU A 64 -25.14 8.78 -0.20
N THR A 65 -24.39 8.62 0.89
CA THR A 65 -24.49 9.50 2.06
C THR A 65 -24.18 10.96 1.69
N ARG A 66 -23.18 11.20 0.84
CA ARG A 66 -22.83 12.54 0.38
C ARG A 66 -23.93 13.15 -0.50
N LYS A 67 -24.59 12.36 -1.35
CA LYS A 67 -25.74 12.82 -2.14
C LYS A 67 -26.87 13.30 -1.24
N GLU A 68 -27.24 12.51 -0.25
CA GLU A 68 -28.30 12.86 0.72
C GLU A 68 -27.96 14.14 1.49
N GLU A 69 -26.71 14.24 1.95
CA GLU A 69 -26.22 15.42 2.67
C GLU A 69 -26.31 16.68 1.80
N VAL A 70 -25.81 16.62 0.56
CA VAL A 70 -25.84 17.76 -0.36
C VAL A 70 -27.26 18.18 -0.73
N ILE A 71 -28.14 17.22 -1.00
CA ILE A 71 -29.57 17.50 -1.26
C ILE A 71 -30.17 18.25 -0.07
N ARG A 72 -29.95 17.77 1.16
CA ARG A 72 -30.45 18.44 2.37
C ARG A 72 -29.90 19.87 2.51
N LEU A 73 -28.59 20.05 2.33
CA LEU A 73 -27.93 21.35 2.48
C LEU A 73 -28.39 22.40 1.47
N ILE A 74 -28.81 21.98 0.28
CA ILE A 74 -29.34 22.88 -0.77
C ILE A 74 -30.83 23.16 -0.52
N ASP A 75 -31.59 22.16 -0.07
CA ASP A 75 -33.01 22.29 0.28
C ASP A 75 -33.24 23.23 1.47
N GLU A 76 -32.38 23.17 2.49
CA GLU A 76 -32.38 24.09 3.63
C GLU A 76 -32.22 25.57 3.21
N GLN A 77 -31.64 25.84 2.04
CA GLN A 77 -31.51 27.18 1.46
C GLN A 77 -32.70 27.58 0.55
N GLY A 78 -33.65 26.66 0.31
CA GLY A 78 -34.77 26.85 -0.62
C GLY A 78 -34.33 26.96 -2.07
N LYS A 79 -33.16 26.39 -2.43
CA LYS A 79 -32.56 26.50 -3.77
C LYS A 79 -32.53 25.17 -4.53
N LEU A 80 -33.10 24.10 -3.96
CA LEU A 80 -33.13 22.79 -4.60
C LEU A 80 -34.20 22.76 -5.69
N THR A 81 -33.79 22.65 -6.95
CA THR A 81 -34.70 22.38 -8.07
C THR A 81 -34.79 20.88 -8.33
N GLU A 82 -35.87 20.42 -8.99
CA GLU A 82 -36.03 19.01 -9.34
C GLU A 82 -34.96 18.55 -10.35
N GLU A 83 -34.52 19.43 -11.25
CA GLU A 83 -33.42 19.17 -12.17
C GLU A 83 -32.09 18.96 -11.43
N LEU A 84 -31.75 19.86 -10.49
CA LEU A 84 -30.52 19.77 -9.70
C LEU A 84 -30.52 18.53 -8.80
N LYS A 85 -31.67 18.23 -8.17
CA LYS A 85 -31.84 17.02 -7.37
C LYS A 85 -31.61 15.77 -8.21
N LYS A 86 -32.15 15.74 -9.43
CA LYS A 86 -31.94 14.63 -10.38
C LYS A 86 -30.46 14.48 -10.74
N GLU A 87 -29.77 15.57 -11.07
CA GLU A 87 -28.33 15.53 -11.38
C GLU A 87 -27.48 15.01 -10.21
N ILE A 88 -27.79 15.40 -8.97
CA ILE A 88 -27.09 14.90 -7.77
C ILE A 88 -27.32 13.40 -7.60
N ILE A 89 -28.55 12.93 -7.79
CA ILE A 89 -28.90 11.49 -7.66
C ILE A 89 -28.18 10.65 -8.73
N GLU A 90 -28.12 11.15 -9.96
CA GLU A 90 -27.49 10.48 -11.11
C GLU A 90 -25.95 10.56 -11.10
N SER A 91 -25.35 11.40 -10.24
CA SER A 91 -23.90 11.56 -10.17
C SER A 91 -23.18 10.29 -9.71
N GLU A 92 -22.10 9.91 -10.42
CA GLU A 92 -21.33 8.67 -10.16
C GLU A 92 -20.05 8.91 -9.33
N THR A 93 -19.67 10.16 -9.12
CA THR A 93 -18.42 10.53 -8.42
C THR A 93 -18.67 11.55 -7.31
N LEU A 94 -17.91 11.44 -6.22
CA LEU A 94 -17.93 12.43 -5.12
C LEU A 94 -17.59 13.82 -5.64
N GLN A 95 -16.65 13.89 -6.59
CA GLN A 95 -16.21 15.14 -7.19
C GLN A 95 -17.34 15.87 -7.94
N ARG A 96 -18.16 15.17 -8.75
CA ARG A 96 -19.30 15.80 -9.43
C ARG A 96 -20.33 16.32 -8.42
N ILE A 97 -20.59 15.58 -7.35
CA ILE A 97 -21.49 16.02 -6.28
C ILE A 97 -20.96 17.29 -5.61
N ASP A 98 -19.66 17.33 -5.31
CA ASP A 98 -19.04 18.50 -4.71
C ASP A 98 -19.01 19.72 -5.66
N ASP A 99 -18.85 19.50 -6.97
CA ASP A 99 -18.96 20.56 -7.97
C ASP A 99 -20.41 21.10 -8.07
N LEU A 100 -21.43 20.23 -8.04
CA LEU A 100 -22.84 20.64 -8.01
C LEU A 100 -23.19 21.39 -6.72
N TYR A 101 -22.58 21.02 -5.59
CA TYR A 101 -22.80 21.70 -4.30
C TYR A 101 -22.07 23.04 -4.19
N ARG A 102 -20.99 23.24 -4.95
CA ARG A 102 -20.08 24.38 -4.83
C ARG A 102 -20.76 25.77 -4.86
N PRO A 103 -21.76 26.04 -5.72
CA PRO A 103 -22.47 27.32 -5.71
C PRO A 103 -23.22 27.63 -4.40
N PHE A 104 -23.63 26.59 -3.66
CA PHE A 104 -24.43 26.67 -2.44
C PHE A 104 -23.60 26.55 -1.16
N ARG A 105 -22.30 26.29 -1.30
CA ARG A 105 -21.41 26.13 -0.16
C ARG A 105 -21.22 27.49 0.53
N PRO A 106 -21.28 27.56 1.87
CA PRO A 106 -20.95 28.79 2.60
C PRO A 106 -19.56 29.30 2.22
N LYS A 107 -19.49 30.54 1.70
CA LYS A 107 -18.25 31.13 1.21
C LYS A 107 -17.62 32.04 2.26
N ARG A 108 -16.28 32.08 2.27
CA ARG A 108 -15.55 33.18 2.93
C ARG A 108 -15.90 34.49 2.20
N ARG A 109 -15.73 35.64 2.86
CA ARG A 109 -16.02 36.96 2.27
C ARG A 109 -15.17 37.22 1.01
N THR A 110 -15.66 36.82 -0.17
CA THR A 110 -15.01 36.96 -1.47
C THR A 110 -15.30 38.33 -2.09
N ARG A 111 -14.62 38.67 -3.20
CA ARG A 111 -14.95 39.88 -3.97
C ARG A 111 -16.40 39.87 -4.46
N ALA A 112 -16.88 38.71 -4.93
CA ALA A 112 -18.28 38.52 -5.29
C ALA A 112 -19.22 38.69 -4.09
N THR A 113 -18.89 38.10 -2.93
CA THR A 113 -19.71 38.26 -1.72
C THR A 113 -19.79 39.72 -1.30
N ILE A 114 -18.67 40.45 -1.32
CA ILE A 114 -18.63 41.89 -1.05
C ILE A 114 -19.50 42.65 -2.07
N ALA A 115 -19.41 42.34 -3.36
CA ALA A 115 -20.24 42.96 -4.38
C ALA A 115 -21.74 42.68 -4.18
N LYS A 116 -22.12 41.46 -3.73
CA LYS A 116 -23.49 41.12 -3.35
C LYS A 116 -23.96 41.90 -2.13
N GLU A 117 -23.12 42.04 -1.09
CA GLU A 117 -23.38 42.88 0.09
C GLU A 117 -23.63 44.35 -0.31
N LYS A 118 -22.94 44.84 -1.36
CA LYS A 118 -23.15 46.17 -1.94
C LYS A 118 -24.40 46.29 -2.83
N GLY A 119 -25.15 45.21 -3.03
CA GLY A 119 -26.37 45.20 -3.83
C GLY A 119 -26.16 45.14 -5.35
N LEU A 120 -24.99 44.66 -5.81
CA LEU A 120 -24.65 44.60 -7.24
C LEU A 120 -25.09 43.29 -7.94
N GLU A 121 -25.70 42.35 -7.21
CA GLU A 121 -26.20 41.09 -7.78
C GLU A 121 -27.20 41.29 -8.93
N PRO A 122 -28.21 42.19 -8.82
CA PRO A 122 -29.13 42.42 -9.93
C PRO A 122 -28.44 43.03 -11.16
N LEU A 123 -27.36 43.79 -10.98
CA LEU A 123 -26.56 44.31 -12.10
C LEU A 123 -25.83 43.17 -12.83
N ALA A 124 -25.30 42.19 -12.10
CA ALA A 124 -24.69 41.00 -12.69
C ALA A 124 -25.71 40.17 -13.49
N GLU A 125 -26.93 39.99 -12.96
CA GLU A 125 -28.03 39.31 -13.66
C GLU A 125 -28.40 40.02 -14.97
N ILE A 126 -28.46 41.36 -14.96
CA ILE A 126 -28.74 42.17 -16.16
C ILE A 126 -27.64 42.00 -17.21
N ILE A 127 -26.37 42.00 -16.79
CA ILE A 127 -25.23 41.78 -17.70
C ILE A 127 -25.34 40.39 -18.33
N ILE A 128 -25.64 39.34 -17.55
CA ILE A 128 -25.77 37.95 -18.04
C ILE A 128 -26.95 37.81 -19.01
N ASP A 129 -28.09 38.44 -18.72
CA ASP A 129 -29.31 38.31 -19.52
C ASP A 129 -29.14 38.85 -20.95
N GLN A 130 -28.35 39.92 -21.12
CA GLN A 130 -28.02 40.59 -22.39
C GLN A 130 -29.21 41.17 -23.17
N SER A 131 -30.33 41.45 -22.48
CA SER A 131 -31.55 41.96 -23.11
C SER A 131 -31.49 43.44 -23.47
N LEU A 132 -30.81 44.27 -22.66
CA LEU A 132 -30.80 45.73 -22.81
C LEU A 132 -29.99 46.21 -24.02
N ASP A 133 -30.36 47.37 -24.56
CA ASP A 133 -29.52 48.11 -25.50
C ASP A 133 -28.48 48.98 -24.79
N LYS A 134 -27.65 49.69 -25.56
CA LYS A 134 -26.51 50.47 -25.04
C LYS A 134 -26.93 51.58 -24.07
N GLU A 135 -27.97 52.33 -24.41
CA GLU A 135 -28.39 53.50 -23.62
C GLU A 135 -29.12 53.03 -22.36
N GLU A 136 -30.00 52.04 -22.50
CA GLU A 136 -30.70 51.40 -21.38
C GLU A 136 -29.72 50.76 -20.39
N PHE A 137 -28.72 50.03 -20.89
CA PHE A 137 -27.71 49.38 -20.06
C PHE A 137 -26.92 50.41 -19.25
N ARG A 138 -26.47 51.50 -19.87
CA ARG A 138 -25.73 52.56 -19.18
C ARG A 138 -26.58 53.23 -18.09
N ASN A 139 -27.83 53.58 -18.40
CA ASN A 139 -28.75 54.14 -17.40
C ASN A 139 -28.96 53.19 -16.23
N LYS A 140 -28.98 51.88 -16.51
CA LYS A 140 -29.11 50.87 -15.47
C LYS A 140 -27.87 50.78 -14.59
N VAL A 141 -26.66 50.81 -15.15
CA VAL A 141 -25.41 50.87 -14.36
C VAL A 141 -25.39 52.06 -13.41
N ILE A 142 -25.76 53.26 -13.88
CA ILE A 142 -25.80 54.49 -13.07
C ILE A 142 -26.73 54.32 -11.86
N SER A 143 -27.84 53.59 -12.01
CA SER A 143 -28.78 53.34 -10.90
C SER A 143 -28.23 52.49 -9.75
N PHE A 144 -27.08 51.84 -9.94
CA PHE A 144 -26.39 51.05 -8.91
C PHE A 144 -25.24 51.81 -8.21
N ILE A 145 -25.00 53.08 -8.56
CA ILE A 145 -24.04 53.93 -7.85
C ILE A 145 -24.64 54.34 -6.51
N ASP A 146 -23.96 53.99 -5.43
CA ASP A 146 -24.41 54.16 -4.06
C ASP A 146 -23.17 54.32 -3.14
N GLU A 147 -22.83 55.57 -2.81
CA GLU A 147 -21.67 55.89 -1.95
C GLU A 147 -21.82 55.28 -0.54
N GLU A 148 -23.04 55.14 0.00
CA GLU A 148 -23.27 54.55 1.32
C GLU A 148 -22.95 53.05 1.33
N LYS A 149 -23.18 52.37 0.21
CA LYS A 149 -22.75 50.98 -0.02
C LYS A 149 -21.31 50.89 -0.54
N GLY A 150 -20.61 52.00 -0.70
CA GLY A 150 -19.22 52.05 -1.18
C GLY A 150 -19.08 51.68 -2.66
N VAL A 151 -20.05 52.08 -3.49
CA VAL A 151 -20.01 52.04 -4.96
C VAL A 151 -20.01 53.49 -5.46
N ASN A 152 -18.82 54.04 -5.71
CA ASN A 152 -18.64 55.48 -5.91
C ASN A 152 -18.78 55.93 -7.37
N ASN A 153 -18.72 55.01 -8.33
CA ASN A 153 -18.73 55.33 -9.76
C ASN A 153 -19.19 54.13 -10.61
N GLU A 154 -19.43 54.37 -11.90
CA GLU A 154 -19.85 53.33 -12.87
C GLU A 154 -18.85 52.16 -12.94
N GLU A 155 -17.55 52.44 -12.85
CA GLU A 155 -16.49 51.43 -12.95
C GLU A 155 -16.51 50.47 -11.76
N GLU A 156 -16.67 50.97 -10.53
CA GLU A 156 -16.79 50.14 -9.34
C GLU A 156 -18.05 49.25 -9.36
N ALA A 157 -19.16 49.76 -9.89
CA ALA A 157 -20.38 48.98 -10.07
C ALA A 157 -20.17 47.83 -11.06
N LEU A 158 -19.55 48.13 -12.21
CA LEU A 158 -19.24 47.14 -13.25
C LEU A 158 -18.21 46.10 -12.77
N VAL A 159 -17.16 46.52 -12.06
CA VAL A 159 -16.16 45.60 -11.48
C VAL A 159 -16.80 44.68 -10.46
N GLY A 160 -17.64 45.20 -9.57
CA GLY A 160 -18.36 44.37 -8.61
C GLY A 160 -19.31 43.37 -9.27
N ALA A 161 -20.03 43.78 -10.32
CA ALA A 161 -20.86 42.87 -11.10
C ALA A 161 -20.02 41.81 -11.84
N MET A 162 -18.89 42.18 -12.43
CA MET A 162 -17.95 41.24 -13.06
C MET A 162 -17.35 40.24 -12.06
N ASP A 163 -17.04 40.66 -10.83
CA ASP A 163 -16.57 39.76 -9.76
C ASP A 163 -17.63 38.68 -9.43
N ILE A 164 -18.92 39.04 -9.45
CA ILE A 164 -20.03 38.08 -9.28
C ILE A 164 -20.09 37.11 -10.46
N ILE A 165 -20.02 37.60 -11.70
CA ILE A 165 -20.05 36.77 -12.92
C ILE A 165 -18.85 35.82 -12.95
N ALA A 166 -17.65 36.30 -12.61
CA ALA A 166 -16.43 35.50 -12.53
C ALA A 166 -16.56 34.32 -11.55
N GLU A 167 -17.22 34.54 -10.40
CA GLU A 167 -17.49 33.49 -9.42
C GLU A 167 -18.56 32.50 -9.92
N ILE A 168 -19.61 32.97 -10.60
CA ILE A 168 -20.63 32.11 -11.24
C ILE A 168 -19.97 31.18 -12.26
N VAL A 169 -19.14 31.73 -13.16
CA VAL A 169 -18.44 30.95 -14.20
C VAL A 169 -17.49 29.91 -13.58
N SER A 170 -16.79 30.27 -12.51
CA SER A 170 -15.84 29.39 -11.81
C SER A 170 -16.51 28.25 -11.04
N ASP A 171 -17.70 28.48 -10.49
CA ASP A 171 -18.40 27.51 -9.65
C ASP A 171 -19.40 26.64 -10.43
N ASP A 172 -19.65 26.96 -11.70
CA ASP A 172 -20.45 26.14 -12.60
C ASP A 172 -19.84 24.74 -12.83
N ALA A 173 -20.61 23.70 -12.49
CA ALA A 173 -20.13 22.32 -12.50
C ALA A 173 -19.75 21.82 -13.91
N ASP A 174 -20.42 22.30 -14.95
CA ASP A 174 -20.18 21.88 -16.32
C ASP A 174 -18.97 22.57 -16.94
N ASN A 175 -18.75 23.85 -16.64
CA ASN A 175 -17.54 24.57 -17.01
C ASN A 175 -16.32 23.87 -16.38
N ARG A 176 -16.41 23.48 -15.11
CA ARG A 176 -15.37 22.74 -14.42
C ARG A 176 -15.08 21.40 -15.09
N ASP A 177 -16.12 20.59 -15.36
CA ASP A 177 -15.96 19.29 -16.01
C ASP A 177 -15.37 19.41 -17.42
N MET A 178 -15.85 20.36 -18.22
CA MET A 178 -15.33 20.65 -19.56
C MET A 178 -13.83 20.98 -19.53
N ILE A 179 -13.43 21.91 -18.66
CA ILE A 179 -12.02 22.35 -18.57
C ILE A 179 -11.13 21.22 -18.05
N LYS A 180 -11.60 20.44 -17.08
CA LYS A 180 -10.88 19.24 -16.61
C LYS A 180 -10.60 18.27 -17.74
N LYS A 181 -11.60 17.98 -18.59
CA LYS A 181 -11.43 17.10 -19.75
C LYS A 181 -10.39 17.64 -20.73
N ILE A 182 -10.48 18.93 -21.05
CA ILE A 182 -9.50 19.60 -21.93
C ILE A 182 -8.08 19.53 -21.35
N ILE A 183 -7.91 19.80 -20.05
CA ILE A 183 -6.61 19.73 -19.37
C ILE A 183 -6.08 18.30 -19.30
N ASN A 184 -6.93 17.30 -19.02
CA ASN A 184 -6.51 15.92 -19.00
C ASN A 184 -5.99 15.45 -20.36
N ASP A 185 -6.62 15.91 -21.45
CA ASP A 185 -6.25 15.50 -22.81
C ASP A 185 -5.06 16.29 -23.39
N LYS A 186 -5.01 17.61 -23.17
CA LYS A 186 -4.05 18.52 -23.82
C LYS A 186 -3.03 19.15 -22.88
N GLY A 187 -3.26 19.10 -21.57
CA GLY A 187 -2.39 19.72 -20.57
C GLY A 187 -1.00 19.09 -20.52
N VAL A 188 0.00 19.93 -20.27
CA VAL A 188 1.41 19.51 -20.15
C VAL A 188 1.92 19.94 -18.78
N LEU A 189 2.42 18.99 -18.01
CA LEU A 189 3.20 19.31 -16.81
C LEU A 189 4.58 19.78 -17.24
N VAL A 190 4.95 20.96 -16.78
CA VAL A 190 6.28 21.54 -16.95
C VAL A 190 6.97 21.53 -15.58
N VAL A 191 8.17 20.98 -15.55
CA VAL A 191 8.98 20.85 -14.34
C VAL A 191 10.30 21.56 -14.58
N GLU A 192 10.66 22.44 -13.65
CA GLU A 192 11.88 23.23 -13.70
C GLU A 192 12.69 23.06 -12.41
N GLY A 193 14.02 22.98 -12.54
CA GLY A 193 14.92 23.04 -11.39
C GLY A 193 14.92 24.44 -10.77
N VAL A 194 14.80 24.52 -9.44
CA VAL A 194 14.87 25.81 -8.71
C VAL A 194 16.27 26.41 -8.81
N ASP A 195 17.30 25.57 -8.65
CA ASP A 195 18.69 25.87 -8.98
C ASP A 195 19.16 24.84 -10.01
N LYS A 196 19.44 25.29 -11.24
CA LYS A 196 19.82 24.41 -12.35
C LYS A 196 21.28 23.95 -12.27
N GLU A 197 22.11 24.57 -11.43
CA GLU A 197 23.53 24.21 -11.29
C GLU A 197 23.77 23.21 -10.14
N GLU A 198 22.82 23.09 -9.21
CA GLU A 198 22.90 22.15 -8.10
C GLU A 198 22.76 20.69 -8.59
N LYS A 199 23.76 19.85 -8.30
CA LYS A 199 23.67 18.41 -8.62
C LYS A 199 22.82 17.69 -7.58
N THR A 200 21.61 17.29 -7.98
CA THR A 200 20.69 16.52 -7.14
C THR A 200 20.21 15.27 -7.86
N VAL A 201 19.55 14.37 -7.13
CA VAL A 201 18.89 13.18 -7.71
C VAL A 201 17.75 13.52 -8.69
N TYR A 202 17.36 14.79 -8.79
CA TYR A 202 16.27 15.29 -9.64
C TYR A 202 16.75 15.96 -10.93
N GLU A 203 18.06 15.91 -11.24
CA GLU A 203 18.67 16.60 -12.40
C GLU A 203 17.95 16.29 -13.72
N MET A 204 17.49 15.05 -13.91
CA MET A 204 16.72 14.64 -15.09
C MET A 204 15.38 15.37 -15.26
N TYR A 205 14.90 16.06 -14.23
CA TYR A 205 13.63 16.80 -14.20
C TYR A 205 13.81 18.32 -14.27
N TYR A 206 15.04 18.85 -14.39
CA TYR A 206 15.30 20.30 -14.33
C TYR A 206 14.82 21.10 -15.54
N ASP A 207 14.61 20.43 -16.67
CA ASP A 207 13.93 20.97 -17.86
C ASP A 207 13.10 19.84 -18.48
N TYR A 208 11.98 19.51 -17.80
CA TYR A 208 11.18 18.35 -18.14
C TYR A 208 9.74 18.73 -18.46
N LYS A 209 9.18 18.11 -19.49
CA LYS A 209 7.80 18.33 -19.92
C LYS A 209 7.16 17.01 -20.30
N GLU A 210 5.95 16.78 -19.82
CA GLU A 210 5.19 15.58 -20.16
C GLU A 210 3.68 15.83 -20.15
N SER A 211 2.96 15.15 -21.05
CA SER A 211 1.50 15.22 -21.11
C SER A 211 0.86 14.69 -19.83
N VAL A 212 -0.15 15.39 -19.31
CA VAL A 212 -0.97 14.96 -18.16
C VAL A 212 -1.60 13.58 -18.40
N LYS A 213 -2.00 13.31 -19.65
CA LYS A 213 -2.65 12.05 -20.03
C LYS A 213 -1.74 10.84 -19.87
N SER A 214 -0.46 10.99 -20.25
CA SER A 214 0.47 9.86 -20.42
C SER A 214 1.55 9.77 -19.35
N ILE A 215 1.67 10.76 -18.46
CA ILE A 215 2.74 10.78 -17.45
C ILE A 215 2.73 9.53 -16.58
N ALA A 216 3.89 8.89 -16.43
CA ALA A 216 4.06 7.67 -15.66
C ALA A 216 3.97 7.91 -14.14
N ASN A 217 3.42 6.95 -13.40
CA ASN A 217 3.19 7.05 -11.95
C ASN A 217 4.50 7.27 -11.16
N HIS A 218 5.57 6.54 -11.46
CA HIS A 218 6.86 6.71 -10.75
C HIS A 218 7.45 8.12 -10.95
N ARG A 219 7.19 8.77 -12.09
CA ARG A 219 7.65 10.15 -12.35
C ARG A 219 6.85 11.16 -11.53
N ILE A 220 5.53 10.95 -11.39
CA ILE A 220 4.69 11.80 -10.53
C ILE A 220 5.23 11.81 -9.10
N LEU A 221 5.54 10.64 -8.54
CA LEU A 221 6.10 10.52 -7.19
C LEU A 221 7.47 11.22 -7.07
N ALA A 222 8.36 11.02 -8.04
CA ALA A 222 9.67 11.68 -8.07
C ALA A 222 9.56 13.21 -8.15
N ILE A 223 8.68 13.72 -9.03
CA ILE A 223 8.42 15.15 -9.21
C ILE A 223 7.84 15.75 -7.93
N ASN A 224 6.83 15.11 -7.33
CA ASN A 224 6.20 15.58 -6.09
C ASN A 224 7.22 15.62 -4.93
N ARG A 225 8.11 14.63 -4.84
CA ARG A 225 9.18 14.62 -3.84
C ARG A 225 10.18 15.76 -4.08
N GLY A 226 10.62 15.97 -5.33
CA GLY A 226 11.51 17.07 -5.66
C GLY A 226 10.89 18.46 -5.39
N GLU A 227 9.59 18.60 -5.59
CA GLU A 227 8.83 19.81 -5.23
C GLU A 227 8.77 20.01 -3.70
N LYS A 228 8.47 18.94 -2.95
CA LYS A 228 8.48 18.94 -1.46
C LYS A 228 9.86 19.27 -0.88
N ASP A 229 10.93 18.77 -1.51
CA ASP A 229 12.33 19.06 -1.16
C ASP A 229 12.77 20.46 -1.64
N LYS A 230 11.89 21.22 -2.28
CA LYS A 230 12.13 22.57 -2.83
C LYS A 230 13.25 22.62 -3.89
N LYS A 231 13.45 21.52 -4.61
CA LYS A 231 14.42 21.39 -5.71
C LYS A 231 13.77 21.56 -7.08
N LEU A 232 12.48 21.25 -7.19
CA LEU A 232 11.69 21.39 -8.40
C LEU A 232 10.55 22.38 -8.21
N LYS A 233 10.17 23.05 -9.29
CA LYS A 233 8.93 23.80 -9.43
C LYS A 233 8.09 23.15 -10.52
N VAL A 234 6.82 22.91 -10.24
CA VAL A 234 5.91 22.25 -11.18
C VAL A 234 4.78 23.21 -11.56
N THR A 235 4.51 23.34 -12.85
CA THR A 235 3.37 24.09 -13.37
C THR A 235 2.60 23.28 -14.39
N LEU A 236 1.29 23.40 -14.39
CA LEU A 236 0.46 22.91 -15.47
C LEU A 236 0.34 23.97 -16.56
N ASN A 237 0.73 23.65 -17.78
CA ASN A 237 0.60 24.54 -18.93
C ASN A 237 -0.49 24.03 -19.89
N ILE A 238 -1.33 24.95 -20.35
CA ILE A 238 -2.32 24.74 -21.41
C ILE A 238 -2.57 26.06 -22.15
N ASP A 239 -2.93 25.98 -23.43
CA ASP A 239 -3.42 27.13 -24.18
C ASP A 239 -4.84 27.49 -23.69
N ASP A 240 -4.99 28.69 -23.14
CA ASP A 240 -6.23 29.16 -22.53
C ASP A 240 -7.15 29.91 -23.51
N VAL A 241 -6.68 30.26 -24.70
CA VAL A 241 -7.46 31.02 -25.70
C VAL A 241 -8.71 30.25 -26.10
N ASP A 242 -8.55 28.99 -26.50
CA ASP A 242 -9.66 28.11 -26.87
C ASP A 242 -10.64 27.91 -25.69
N ILE A 243 -10.12 27.85 -24.46
CA ILE A 243 -10.94 27.62 -23.26
C ILE A 243 -11.80 28.83 -22.93
N ILE A 244 -11.20 30.03 -22.97
CA ILE A 244 -11.90 31.29 -22.73
C ILE A 244 -12.95 31.52 -23.81
N GLU A 245 -12.65 31.22 -25.07
CA GLU A 245 -13.63 31.29 -26.15
C GLU A 245 -14.80 30.33 -25.93
N LEU A 246 -14.53 29.07 -25.54
CA LEU A 246 -15.57 28.09 -25.22
C LEU A 246 -16.46 28.55 -24.06
N LEU A 247 -15.89 29.08 -22.98
CA LEU A 247 -16.67 29.67 -21.89
C LEU A 247 -17.53 30.84 -22.39
N GLY A 248 -16.98 31.67 -23.28
CA GLY A 248 -17.67 32.76 -23.96
C GLY A 248 -18.89 32.26 -24.74
N THR A 249 -18.76 31.18 -25.53
CA THR A 249 -19.89 30.63 -26.32
C THR A 249 -21.05 30.14 -25.47
N ARG A 250 -20.81 29.77 -24.20
CA ARG A 250 -21.86 29.31 -23.28
C ARG A 250 -22.63 30.46 -22.65
N LEU A 251 -21.99 31.61 -22.45
CA LEU A 251 -22.56 32.73 -21.70
C LEU A 251 -22.95 33.93 -22.58
N ILE A 252 -22.22 34.19 -23.66
CA ILE A 252 -22.44 35.33 -24.57
C ILE A 252 -23.42 34.90 -25.68
N LYS A 253 -24.61 35.49 -25.66
CA LYS A 253 -25.68 35.24 -26.65
C LYS A 253 -25.49 36.10 -27.90
N ASP A 254 -25.03 37.34 -27.73
CA ASP A 254 -24.85 38.31 -28.81
C ASP A 254 -23.63 39.19 -28.56
N LYS A 255 -22.57 38.99 -29.36
CA LYS A 255 -21.31 39.75 -29.27
C LYS A 255 -21.45 41.24 -29.63
N SER A 256 -22.55 41.65 -30.25
CA SER A 256 -22.78 43.05 -30.62
C SER A 256 -23.25 43.93 -29.46
N LYS A 257 -23.66 43.32 -28.33
CA LYS A 257 -24.12 44.03 -27.13
C LYS A 257 -22.95 44.56 -26.30
N ASP A 258 -23.10 45.75 -25.72
CA ASP A 258 -22.10 46.34 -24.82
C ASP A 258 -21.86 45.48 -23.55
N THR A 259 -22.86 44.69 -23.13
CA THR A 259 -22.74 43.73 -22.02
C THR A 259 -21.76 42.59 -22.31
N ALA A 260 -21.58 42.20 -23.58
CA ALA A 260 -20.69 41.12 -23.97
C ALA A 260 -19.24 41.38 -23.56
N LEU A 261 -18.77 42.63 -23.67
CA LEU A 261 -17.42 43.03 -23.25
C LEU A 261 -17.16 42.78 -21.76
N TYR A 262 -18.16 43.03 -20.90
CA TYR A 262 -18.04 42.82 -19.46
C TYR A 262 -18.11 41.33 -19.10
N ILE A 263 -18.88 40.54 -19.85
CA ILE A 263 -18.88 39.08 -19.74
C ILE A 263 -17.51 38.53 -20.12
N GLU A 264 -16.93 38.94 -21.26
CA GLU A 264 -15.60 38.49 -21.70
C GLU A 264 -14.52 38.78 -20.65
N LYS A 265 -14.51 39.99 -20.09
CA LYS A 265 -13.59 40.38 -19.01
C LYS A 265 -13.79 39.56 -17.74
N ALA A 266 -15.05 39.31 -17.35
CA ALA A 266 -15.37 38.50 -16.19
C ALA A 266 -14.97 37.02 -16.38
N ILE A 267 -15.13 36.48 -17.60
CA ILE A 267 -14.69 35.12 -17.94
C ILE A 267 -13.17 35.03 -17.88
N ASP A 268 -12.43 35.97 -18.47
CA ASP A 268 -10.96 35.97 -18.46
C ASP A 268 -10.41 35.98 -17.03
N ASP A 269 -10.89 36.92 -16.19
CA ASP A 269 -10.49 37.01 -14.79
C ASP A 269 -10.96 35.79 -13.98
N GLY A 270 -12.21 35.35 -14.13
CA GLY A 270 -12.76 34.18 -13.45
C GLY A 270 -12.00 32.91 -13.79
N TYR A 271 -11.63 32.72 -15.06
CA TYR A 271 -10.81 31.61 -15.51
C TYR A 271 -9.43 31.64 -14.85
N LYS A 272 -8.67 32.73 -15.01
CA LYS A 272 -7.27 32.82 -14.57
C LYS A 272 -7.13 32.82 -13.05
N ARG A 273 -8.02 33.50 -12.33
CA ARG A 273 -7.91 33.74 -10.89
C ARG A 273 -8.54 32.63 -10.06
N LEU A 274 -9.66 32.06 -10.51
CA LEU A 274 -10.50 31.17 -9.69
C LEU A 274 -10.54 29.75 -10.25
N LEU A 275 -10.95 29.61 -11.51
CA LEU A 275 -11.27 28.32 -12.11
C LEU A 275 -10.01 27.50 -12.39
N PHE A 276 -9.08 28.02 -13.21
CA PHE A 276 -7.86 27.32 -13.59
C PHE A 276 -7.01 26.89 -12.40
N PRO A 277 -6.67 27.76 -11.41
CA PRO A 277 -5.89 27.33 -10.25
C PRO A 277 -6.61 26.28 -9.41
N SER A 278 -7.94 26.29 -9.39
CA SER A 278 -8.70 25.25 -8.70
C SER A 278 -8.64 23.92 -9.45
N ILE A 279 -8.75 23.92 -10.78
CA ILE A 279 -8.67 22.72 -11.60
C ILE A 279 -7.25 22.17 -11.65
N GLU A 280 -6.23 23.03 -11.73
CA GLU A 280 -4.82 22.62 -11.68
C GLU A 280 -4.54 21.80 -10.41
N ARG A 281 -4.94 22.31 -9.24
CA ARG A 281 -4.80 21.58 -7.96
C ARG A 281 -5.53 20.23 -8.01
N GLU A 282 -6.73 20.21 -8.55
CA GLU A 282 -7.53 18.99 -8.68
C GLU A 282 -6.84 17.94 -9.58
N ILE A 283 -6.34 18.36 -10.73
CA ILE A 283 -5.61 17.49 -11.67
C ILE A 283 -4.32 16.97 -11.04
N ARG A 284 -3.55 17.84 -10.36
CA ARG A 284 -2.33 17.45 -9.62
C ARG A 284 -2.64 16.44 -8.51
N ASN A 285 -3.75 16.62 -7.79
CA ASN A 285 -4.21 15.68 -6.78
C ASN A 285 -4.61 14.34 -7.40
N ASN A 286 -5.39 14.34 -8.48
CA ASN A 286 -5.80 13.10 -9.17
C ASN A 286 -4.58 12.31 -9.70
N LEU A 287 -3.58 13.01 -10.26
CA LEU A 287 -2.32 12.38 -10.68
C LEU A 287 -1.58 11.77 -9.49
N THR A 288 -1.54 12.48 -8.36
CA THR A 288 -0.90 12.01 -7.13
C THR A 288 -1.63 10.77 -6.59
N GLU A 289 -2.95 10.82 -6.44
CA GLU A 289 -3.75 9.68 -5.96
C GLU A 289 -3.59 8.45 -6.85
N ARG A 290 -3.63 8.62 -8.19
CA ARG A 290 -3.37 7.54 -9.15
C ARG A 290 -1.98 6.92 -8.96
N ALA A 291 -0.97 7.74 -8.75
CA ALA A 291 0.40 7.27 -8.58
C ALA A 291 0.61 6.57 -7.22
N GLU A 292 0.02 7.11 -6.15
CA GLU A 292 0.05 6.52 -4.81
C GLU A 292 -0.67 5.18 -4.78
N GLU A 293 -1.87 5.08 -5.36
CA GLU A 293 -2.65 3.84 -5.37
C GLU A 293 -1.92 2.71 -6.09
N GLU A 294 -1.28 3.00 -7.23
CA GLU A 294 -0.46 2.00 -7.93
C GLU A 294 0.76 1.60 -7.10
N ALA A 295 1.47 2.56 -6.49
CA ALA A 295 2.62 2.26 -5.64
C ALA A 295 2.25 1.43 -4.41
N ILE A 296 1.13 1.72 -3.76
CA ILE A 296 0.63 0.93 -2.61
C ILE A 296 0.32 -0.51 -3.05
N LYS A 297 -0.31 -0.71 -4.21
CA LYS A 297 -0.53 -2.06 -4.78
C LYS A 297 0.79 -2.79 -4.99
N VAL A 298 1.79 -2.12 -5.54
CA VAL A 298 3.15 -2.68 -5.69
C VAL A 298 3.72 -3.12 -4.35
N PHE A 299 3.58 -2.31 -3.31
CA PHE A 299 4.12 -2.58 -1.98
C PHE A 299 3.40 -3.74 -1.29
N ALA A 300 2.07 -3.82 -1.43
CA ALA A 300 1.29 -4.95 -0.95
C ALA A 300 1.75 -6.27 -1.59
N ILE A 301 2.01 -6.26 -2.89
CA ILE A 301 2.56 -7.43 -3.61
C ILE A 301 3.95 -7.80 -3.11
N ASN A 302 4.80 -6.80 -2.82
CA ASN A 302 6.18 -7.03 -2.36
C ASN A 302 6.27 -7.49 -0.90
N LEU A 303 5.30 -7.12 -0.05
CA LEU A 303 5.31 -7.50 1.37
C LEU A 303 5.02 -9.00 1.58
N LYS A 304 4.07 -9.56 0.82
CA LYS A 304 3.64 -10.96 0.99
C LYS A 304 4.80 -11.96 0.88
N PRO A 305 5.69 -11.91 -0.14
CA PRO A 305 6.86 -12.78 -0.22
C PRO A 305 7.78 -12.70 0.99
N LEU A 306 7.97 -11.52 1.60
CA LEU A 306 8.83 -11.37 2.77
C LEU A 306 8.25 -12.09 4.01
N LEU A 307 6.94 -12.02 4.20
CA LEU A 307 6.24 -12.69 5.30
C LEU A 307 6.13 -14.20 5.10
N MET A 308 5.99 -14.65 3.86
CA MET A 308 5.77 -16.06 3.50
C MET A 308 7.06 -16.85 3.30
N GLN A 309 8.22 -16.27 3.64
CA GLN A 309 9.50 -16.99 3.60
C GLN A 309 9.48 -18.21 4.56
N PRO A 310 10.03 -19.36 4.13
CA PRO A 310 10.08 -20.56 4.95
C PRO A 310 10.96 -20.34 6.20
N PRO A 311 10.45 -20.65 7.40
CA PRO A 311 11.21 -20.52 8.65
C PRO A 311 12.32 -21.58 8.76
N ILE A 312 13.46 -21.24 9.37
CA ILE A 312 14.50 -22.21 9.75
C ILE A 312 14.35 -22.56 11.23
N LYS A 313 13.53 -23.57 11.51
CA LYS A 313 13.19 -24.01 12.88
C LYS A 313 14.30 -24.84 13.51
N GLY A 314 14.44 -24.76 14.83
CA GLY A 314 15.28 -25.67 15.62
C GLY A 314 16.79 -25.43 15.50
N LYS A 315 17.20 -24.22 15.09
CA LYS A 315 18.61 -23.86 14.84
C LYS A 315 19.06 -22.72 15.75
N THR A 316 20.26 -22.86 16.31
CA THR A 316 20.94 -21.77 17.04
C THR A 316 21.59 -20.82 16.04
N VAL A 317 21.25 -19.54 16.12
CA VAL A 317 21.65 -18.52 15.14
C VAL A 317 22.56 -17.49 15.78
N MET A 318 23.71 -17.23 15.15
CA MET A 318 24.53 -16.04 15.43
C MET A 318 24.19 -14.96 14.42
N ALA A 319 23.56 -13.89 14.86
CA ALA A 319 23.21 -12.75 14.03
C ALA A 319 24.29 -11.67 14.08
N ILE A 320 24.60 -11.09 12.93
CA ILE A 320 25.54 -10.00 12.78
C ILE A 320 24.83 -8.86 12.05
N ASP A 321 24.63 -7.75 12.75
CA ASP A 321 24.21 -6.47 12.19
C ASP A 321 25.46 -5.68 11.76
N PRO A 322 25.73 -5.57 10.45
CA PRO A 322 26.99 -4.99 9.96
C PRO A 322 27.10 -3.49 10.21
N GLY A 323 28.34 -3.00 10.33
CA GLY A 323 28.59 -1.57 10.43
C GLY A 323 30.06 -1.23 10.30
N PHE A 324 30.34 -0.04 9.74
CA PHE A 324 31.68 0.55 9.66
C PHE A 324 32.09 1.16 11.01
N ARG A 325 31.85 2.47 11.19
CA ARG A 325 32.31 3.25 12.34
C ARG A 325 31.86 2.70 13.70
N THR A 326 30.63 2.21 13.79
CA THR A 326 30.04 1.73 15.05
C THR A 326 30.26 0.23 15.28
N GLY A 327 31.06 -0.44 14.43
CA GLY A 327 31.31 -1.87 14.47
C GLY A 327 30.09 -2.71 14.10
N CYS A 328 30.32 -4.02 13.98
CA CYS A 328 29.29 -5.03 13.74
C CYS A 328 28.75 -5.55 15.08
N LYS A 329 27.42 -5.55 15.23
CA LYS A 329 26.77 -5.99 16.47
C LYS A 329 26.44 -7.46 16.31
N VAL A 330 26.86 -8.25 17.29
CA VAL A 330 26.72 -9.71 17.24
C VAL A 330 25.77 -10.12 18.35
N ALA A 331 24.79 -10.95 18.03
CA ALA A 331 23.87 -11.53 18.99
C ALA A 331 23.70 -13.03 18.70
N VAL A 332 23.77 -13.87 19.72
CA VAL A 332 23.48 -15.31 19.61
C VAL A 332 22.08 -15.55 20.16
N VAL A 333 21.23 -16.19 19.37
CA VAL A 333 19.90 -16.66 19.77
C VAL A 333 19.84 -18.18 19.69
N ASP A 334 19.27 -18.82 20.72
CA ASP A 334 19.08 -20.29 20.75
C ASP A 334 17.96 -20.75 19.80
N GLU A 335 17.69 -22.05 19.74
CA GLU A 335 16.65 -22.61 18.85
C GLU A 335 15.22 -22.09 19.09
N THR A 336 14.97 -21.45 20.24
CA THR A 336 13.68 -20.85 20.60
C THR A 336 13.63 -19.35 20.32
N GLY A 337 14.74 -18.75 19.89
CA GLY A 337 14.89 -17.32 19.68
C GLY A 337 15.21 -16.54 20.96
N LYS A 338 15.58 -17.21 22.05
CA LYS A 338 16.03 -16.55 23.27
C LYS A 338 17.44 -15.99 23.05
N MET A 339 17.66 -14.73 23.42
CA MET A 339 19.00 -14.12 23.36
C MET A 339 19.90 -14.71 24.44
N MET A 340 21.08 -15.18 24.04
CA MET A 340 22.04 -15.90 24.88
C MET A 340 23.25 -15.05 25.25
N GLU A 341 23.87 -14.42 24.26
CA GLU A 341 25.02 -13.54 24.45
C GLU A 341 25.11 -12.54 23.29
N PHE A 342 25.70 -11.37 23.56
CA PHE A 342 25.94 -10.36 22.54
C PHE A 342 27.33 -9.75 22.69
N THR A 343 27.85 -9.18 21.60
CA THR A 343 29.10 -8.43 21.61
C THR A 343 29.14 -7.43 20.46
N THR A 344 30.21 -6.65 20.38
CA THR A 344 30.47 -5.75 19.24
C THR A 344 31.89 -6.00 18.77
N VAL A 345 32.03 -6.28 17.48
CA VAL A 345 33.29 -6.55 16.81
C VAL A 345 33.55 -5.50 15.74
N TYR A 346 34.80 -5.33 15.33
CA TYR A 346 35.20 -4.25 14.41
C TYR A 346 35.98 -4.78 13.20
N PRO A 347 35.39 -5.68 12.37
CA PRO A 347 36.09 -6.32 11.27
C PRO A 347 36.37 -5.38 10.09
N THR A 348 35.63 -4.27 9.99
CA THR A 348 35.62 -3.37 8.84
C THR A 348 36.30 -2.03 9.14
N GLU A 349 36.39 -1.16 8.13
CA GLU A 349 36.90 0.19 8.30
C GLU A 349 36.06 1.00 9.32
N PRO A 350 36.68 1.89 10.10
CA PRO A 350 38.09 2.28 10.07
C PRO A 350 39.03 1.41 10.93
N GLN A 351 38.53 0.51 11.79
CA GLN A 351 39.38 -0.20 12.75
C GLN A 351 40.06 -1.46 12.17
N ASN A 352 39.44 -2.15 11.21
CA ASN A 352 39.99 -3.32 10.51
C ASN A 352 40.56 -4.42 11.43
N LYS A 353 39.90 -4.68 12.57
CA LYS A 353 40.28 -5.70 13.56
C LYS A 353 39.79 -7.10 13.15
N VAL A 354 40.17 -7.54 11.96
CA VAL A 354 39.72 -8.82 11.36
C VAL A 354 40.11 -10.02 12.24
N LYS A 355 41.39 -10.16 12.60
CA LYS A 355 41.88 -11.31 13.40
C LYS A 355 41.21 -11.42 14.77
N GLU A 356 41.07 -10.30 15.48
CA GLU A 356 40.36 -10.25 16.77
C GLU A 356 38.89 -10.67 16.61
N THR A 357 38.25 -10.23 15.53
CA THR A 357 36.87 -10.58 15.20
C THR A 357 36.72 -12.09 14.94
N ILE A 358 37.58 -12.66 14.10
CA ILE A 358 37.58 -14.10 13.79
C ILE A 358 37.70 -14.93 15.08
N VAL A 359 38.65 -14.60 15.96
CA VAL A 359 38.81 -15.29 17.25
C VAL A 359 37.53 -15.20 18.08
N LYS A 360 36.95 -14.00 18.20
CA LYS A 360 35.75 -13.78 19.00
C LYS A 360 34.53 -14.54 18.44
N LEU A 361 34.34 -14.55 17.14
CA LEU A 361 33.24 -15.27 16.49
C LEU A 361 33.39 -16.79 16.66
N LYS A 362 34.61 -17.33 16.52
CA LYS A 362 34.89 -18.76 16.78
C LYS A 362 34.59 -19.16 18.22
N GLU A 363 34.94 -18.32 19.19
CA GLU A 363 34.59 -18.55 20.60
C GLU A 363 33.07 -18.69 20.80
N LEU A 364 32.28 -17.79 20.21
CA LEU A 364 30.81 -17.82 20.30
C LEU A 364 30.21 -19.04 19.62
N ILE A 365 30.71 -19.39 18.42
CA ILE A 365 30.27 -20.57 17.67
C ILE A 365 30.45 -21.84 18.51
N ASN A 366 31.63 -22.01 19.10
CA ASN A 366 31.93 -23.19 19.91
C ASN A 366 31.16 -23.19 21.25
N LYS A 367 31.04 -22.03 21.90
CA LYS A 367 30.35 -21.90 23.20
C LYS A 367 28.86 -22.24 23.09
N PHE A 368 28.19 -21.80 22.03
CA PHE A 368 26.74 -21.96 21.88
C PHE A 368 26.31 -22.99 20.85
N ASN A 369 27.25 -23.72 20.25
CA ASN A 369 26.94 -24.70 19.21
C ASN A 369 26.17 -24.09 18.02
N VAL A 370 26.59 -22.89 17.59
CA VAL A 370 25.93 -22.16 16.49
C VAL A 370 25.83 -23.04 15.24
N ASP A 371 24.64 -23.08 14.65
CA ASP A 371 24.37 -23.80 13.39
C ASP A 371 24.52 -22.88 12.18
N ILE A 372 24.03 -21.63 12.30
CA ILE A 372 23.90 -20.71 11.16
C ILE A 372 24.26 -19.28 11.59
N ILE A 373 24.91 -18.53 10.70
CA ILE A 373 25.22 -17.12 10.85
C ILE A 373 24.27 -16.28 9.98
N ALA A 374 23.47 -15.42 10.60
CA ALA A 374 22.61 -14.48 9.89
C ALA A 374 23.33 -13.14 9.76
N ILE A 375 23.55 -12.65 8.54
CA ILE A 375 24.22 -11.36 8.29
C ILE A 375 23.18 -10.38 7.72
N GLY A 376 23.00 -9.22 8.36
CA GLY A 376 22.15 -8.15 7.82
C GLY A 376 22.62 -7.67 6.46
N ASN A 377 21.71 -7.28 5.57
CA ASN A 377 22.03 -6.84 4.21
C ASN A 377 22.31 -5.32 4.08
N GLY A 378 22.62 -4.65 5.18
CA GLY A 378 22.86 -3.21 5.20
C GLY A 378 24.28 -2.78 4.89
N THR A 379 24.61 -1.63 5.47
CA THR A 379 25.91 -0.99 5.30
C THR A 379 27.02 -1.86 5.89
N ALA A 380 28.11 -2.08 5.13
CA ALA A 380 29.23 -2.95 5.50
C ALA A 380 28.92 -4.47 5.52
N SER A 381 27.76 -4.88 4.99
CA SER A 381 27.35 -6.30 4.96
C SER A 381 28.32 -7.17 4.18
N ARG A 382 28.84 -6.67 3.06
CA ARG A 382 29.76 -7.42 2.20
C ARG A 382 31.13 -7.62 2.83
N GLU A 383 31.69 -6.57 3.41
CA GLU A 383 32.96 -6.63 4.14
C GLU A 383 32.86 -7.59 5.32
N THR A 384 31.71 -7.61 6.00
CA THR A 384 31.39 -8.56 7.06
C THR A 384 31.27 -9.99 6.52
N GLU A 385 30.60 -10.19 5.39
CA GLU A 385 30.45 -11.47 4.70
C GLU A 385 31.81 -12.10 4.39
N MET A 386 32.75 -11.31 3.88
CA MET A 386 34.11 -11.77 3.56
C MET A 386 34.85 -12.30 4.80
N VAL A 387 34.75 -11.60 5.93
CA VAL A 387 35.38 -12.03 7.19
C VAL A 387 34.70 -13.29 7.75
N VAL A 388 33.38 -13.40 7.62
CA VAL A 388 32.65 -14.61 8.03
C VAL A 388 33.06 -15.81 7.17
N ALA A 389 33.15 -15.65 5.85
CA ALA A 389 33.56 -16.74 4.96
C ALA A 389 35.02 -17.17 5.21
N GLU A 390 35.94 -16.23 5.40
CA GLU A 390 37.32 -16.53 5.81
C GLU A 390 37.35 -17.35 7.10
N MET A 391 36.60 -16.94 8.12
CA MET A 391 36.48 -17.67 9.37
C MET A 391 35.90 -19.08 9.18
N LEU A 392 34.87 -19.23 8.34
CA LEU A 392 34.23 -20.53 8.09
C LEU A 392 35.20 -21.53 7.44
N GLY A 393 36.14 -21.06 6.61
CA GLY A 393 37.20 -21.90 6.05
C GLY A 393 38.21 -22.43 7.09
N GLU A 394 38.23 -21.86 8.29
CA GLU A 394 39.17 -22.21 9.36
C GLU A 394 38.53 -22.97 10.55
N ILE A 395 37.25 -23.34 10.48
CA ILE A 395 36.56 -24.08 11.55
C ILE A 395 36.28 -25.53 11.15
N ASP A 396 36.41 -26.43 12.11
CA ASP A 396 36.09 -27.87 11.97
C ASP A 396 34.65 -28.16 12.44
N ARG A 397 33.70 -27.34 11.99
CA ARG A 397 32.27 -27.48 12.29
C ARG A 397 31.45 -27.06 11.08
N GLU A 398 30.39 -27.80 10.79
CA GLU A 398 29.45 -27.47 9.73
C GLU A 398 28.58 -26.27 10.14
N VAL A 399 29.07 -25.06 9.84
CA VAL A 399 28.36 -23.80 10.00
C VAL A 399 28.23 -23.16 8.62
N SER A 400 27.07 -22.59 8.35
CA SER A 400 26.81 -21.82 7.13
C SER A 400 26.38 -20.41 7.48
N TYR A 401 26.45 -19.50 6.52
CA TYR A 401 25.91 -18.17 6.68
C TYR A 401 24.81 -17.88 5.66
N ILE A 402 24.00 -16.89 5.96
CA ILE A 402 22.94 -16.40 5.10
C ILE A 402 22.77 -14.89 5.25
N ILE A 403 22.48 -14.23 4.13
CA ILE A 403 22.13 -12.81 4.13
C ILE A 403 20.64 -12.66 4.43
N VAL A 404 20.32 -11.86 5.44
CA VAL A 404 18.96 -11.60 5.92
C VAL A 404 18.64 -10.13 5.72
N SER A 405 17.41 -9.83 5.31
CA SER A 405 16.96 -8.44 5.21
C SER A 405 17.00 -7.78 6.59
N GLU A 406 17.57 -6.58 6.71
CA GLU A 406 17.52 -5.74 7.91
C GLU A 406 16.35 -4.75 7.89
N ALA A 407 15.50 -4.80 6.85
CA ALA A 407 14.38 -3.86 6.68
C ALA A 407 13.53 -3.79 7.96
N GLY A 408 13.40 -2.59 8.53
CA GLY A 408 12.64 -2.36 9.76
C GLY A 408 13.29 -2.86 11.06
N ALA A 409 14.48 -3.46 11.04
CA ALA A 409 15.18 -3.89 12.27
C ALA A 409 15.53 -2.69 13.17
N SER A 410 15.94 -1.56 12.57
CA SER A 410 16.16 -0.31 13.29
C SER A 410 14.87 0.24 13.91
N ILE A 411 13.75 0.17 13.18
CA ILE A 411 12.43 0.59 13.69
C ILE A 411 12.00 -0.30 14.87
N TYR A 412 12.14 -1.62 14.73
CA TYR A 412 11.88 -2.55 15.84
C TYR A 412 12.75 -2.21 17.07
N SER A 413 14.05 -1.98 16.86
CA SER A 413 15.00 -1.77 17.96
C SER A 413 14.70 -0.54 18.82
N ALA A 414 14.12 0.49 18.20
CA ALA A 414 13.69 1.73 18.84
C ALA A 414 12.21 1.69 19.27
N SER A 415 11.45 0.65 18.92
CA SER A 415 10.03 0.53 19.23
C SER A 415 9.77 0.17 20.70
N GLU A 416 8.56 0.46 21.18
CA GLU A 416 8.09 0.03 22.50
C GLU A 416 8.15 -1.50 22.65
N VAL A 417 7.88 -2.26 21.58
CA VAL A 417 7.96 -3.72 21.58
C VAL A 417 9.39 -4.18 21.83
N GLY A 418 10.36 -3.63 21.10
CA GLY A 418 11.78 -3.95 21.28
C GLY A 418 12.32 -3.54 22.65
N ILE A 419 11.92 -2.37 23.16
CA ILE A 419 12.27 -1.90 24.51
C ILE A 419 11.70 -2.84 25.57
N LYS A 420 10.45 -3.29 25.42
CA LYS A 420 9.80 -4.20 26.38
C LYS A 420 10.42 -5.60 26.36
N GLU A 421 10.80 -6.11 25.19
CA GLU A 421 11.47 -7.41 25.07
C GLU A 421 12.89 -7.38 25.66
N PHE A 422 13.60 -6.26 25.51
CA PHE A 422 15.00 -6.11 25.89
C PHE A 422 15.33 -4.74 26.52
N PRO A 423 14.84 -4.47 27.75
CA PRO A 423 14.98 -3.16 28.38
C PRO A 423 16.43 -2.78 28.62
N ASP A 424 17.28 -3.74 28.98
CA ASP A 424 18.68 -3.54 29.36
C ASP A 424 19.66 -3.58 28.17
N LEU A 425 19.18 -3.85 26.95
CA LEU A 425 20.04 -3.88 25.77
C LEU A 425 20.08 -2.52 25.07
N ASP A 426 21.26 -2.18 24.55
CA ASP A 426 21.42 -1.05 23.63
C ASP A 426 20.56 -1.25 22.37
N VAL A 427 20.09 -0.13 21.81
CA VAL A 427 19.25 -0.11 20.60
C VAL A 427 19.91 -0.90 19.47
N SER A 428 21.21 -0.75 19.25
CA SER A 428 21.89 -1.45 18.15
C SER A 428 21.96 -2.97 18.33
N ILE A 429 22.06 -3.47 19.57
CA ILE A 429 22.05 -4.91 19.84
C ILE A 429 20.67 -5.52 19.57
N ARG A 430 19.59 -4.80 19.89
CA ARG A 430 18.22 -5.25 19.58
C ARG A 430 18.02 -5.47 18.08
N GLY A 431 18.65 -4.64 17.24
CA GLY A 431 18.68 -4.82 15.79
C GLY A 431 19.26 -6.18 15.38
N ALA A 432 20.44 -6.53 15.91
CA ALA A 432 21.07 -7.84 15.67
C ALA A 432 20.20 -9.01 16.15
N VAL A 433 19.55 -8.90 17.32
CA VAL A 433 18.62 -9.94 17.79
C VAL A 433 17.45 -10.13 16.82
N SER A 434 16.90 -9.04 16.27
CA SER A 434 15.83 -9.10 15.27
C SER A 434 16.26 -9.82 14.00
N ILE A 435 17.48 -9.56 13.51
CA ILE A 435 18.05 -10.26 12.33
C ILE A 435 18.11 -11.77 12.57
N GLY A 436 18.56 -12.21 13.75
CA GLY A 436 18.64 -13.63 14.09
C GLY A 436 17.26 -14.31 14.15
N ARG A 437 16.30 -13.68 14.85
CA ARG A 437 14.93 -14.20 14.96
C ARG A 437 14.19 -14.21 13.62
N ARG A 438 14.47 -13.24 12.76
CA ARG A 438 13.89 -13.17 11.41
C ARG A 438 14.31 -14.35 10.54
N LEU A 439 15.53 -14.87 10.71
CA LEU A 439 15.92 -16.11 10.02
C LEU A 439 15.13 -17.32 10.54
N GLN A 440 14.90 -17.38 11.85
CA GLN A 440 14.20 -18.50 12.48
C GLN A 440 12.72 -18.52 12.07
N ASP A 441 12.03 -17.38 12.14
CA ASP A 441 10.69 -17.22 11.58
C ASP A 441 10.47 -15.76 11.09
N PRO A 442 10.54 -15.53 9.76
CA PRO A 442 10.37 -14.20 9.17
C PRO A 442 9.05 -13.55 9.55
N MET A 443 7.95 -14.31 9.55
CA MET A 443 6.62 -13.79 9.86
C MET A 443 6.52 -13.36 11.32
N ALA A 444 6.92 -14.23 12.24
CA ALA A 444 6.80 -13.97 13.68
C ALA A 444 7.63 -12.75 14.14
N GLU A 445 8.72 -12.45 13.44
CA GLU A 445 9.55 -11.28 13.73
C GLU A 445 9.07 -10.01 12.99
N LEU A 446 8.70 -10.10 11.71
CA LEU A 446 8.25 -8.93 10.93
C LEU A 446 6.93 -8.32 11.44
N VAL A 447 6.00 -9.14 11.97
CA VAL A 447 4.73 -8.67 12.54
C VAL A 447 4.90 -7.78 13.79
N LYS A 448 6.09 -7.77 14.40
CA LYS A 448 6.41 -6.86 15.51
C LYS A 448 6.63 -5.42 15.05
N ILE A 449 6.84 -5.21 13.76
CA ILE A 449 7.03 -3.90 13.13
C ILE A 449 5.67 -3.46 12.55
N GLU A 450 5.37 -2.17 12.60
CA GLU A 450 4.19 -1.65 11.89
C GLU A 450 4.37 -1.89 10.37
N PRO A 451 3.36 -2.40 9.65
CA PRO A 451 3.52 -2.84 8.26
C PRO A 451 4.06 -1.75 7.33
N ARG A 452 3.61 -0.50 7.51
CA ARG A 452 4.11 0.69 6.78
C ARG A 452 5.59 1.03 7.00
N HIS A 453 6.25 0.45 7.99
CA HIS A 453 7.67 0.64 8.27
C HIS A 453 8.54 -0.51 7.76
N ILE A 454 7.93 -1.57 7.23
CA ILE A 454 8.66 -2.62 6.52
C ILE A 454 8.99 -2.07 5.14
N GLY A 455 10.29 -1.86 4.86
CA GLY A 455 10.73 -1.28 3.59
C GLY A 455 10.44 -2.23 2.43
N VAL A 456 9.43 -1.91 1.61
CA VAL A 456 8.95 -2.74 0.50
C VAL A 456 8.96 -2.03 -0.86
N GLY A 457 9.38 -0.77 -0.89
CA GLY A 457 9.67 -0.05 -2.13
C GLY A 457 10.16 1.39 -1.95
N GLN A 458 10.45 2.05 -3.07
CA GLN A 458 10.91 3.44 -3.10
C GLN A 458 9.76 4.42 -2.85
N TYR A 459 10.05 5.61 -2.31
CA TYR A 459 9.05 6.66 -2.04
C TYR A 459 7.98 6.27 -0.99
N GLN A 460 8.17 5.20 -0.23
CA GLN A 460 7.20 4.71 0.76
C GLN A 460 6.81 5.77 1.81
N HIS A 461 7.75 6.63 2.20
CA HIS A 461 7.51 7.74 3.13
C HIS A 461 6.83 8.96 2.48
N ASP A 462 6.74 8.98 1.16
CA ASP A 462 6.15 10.08 0.40
C ASP A 462 4.67 9.83 0.07
N LEU A 463 4.17 8.61 0.29
CA LEU A 463 2.78 8.24 0.03
C LEU A 463 1.85 8.63 1.18
N ASN A 464 0.53 8.61 0.91
CA ASN A 464 -0.50 8.60 1.95
C ASN A 464 -0.31 7.45 2.94
N GLN A 465 0.17 7.78 4.13
CA GLN A 465 0.52 6.80 5.17
C GLN A 465 -0.69 6.04 5.72
N GLY A 466 -1.90 6.60 5.66
CA GLY A 466 -3.13 5.92 6.09
C GLY A 466 -3.52 4.81 5.12
N LYS A 467 -3.62 5.13 3.81
CA LYS A 467 -3.92 4.14 2.76
C LYS A 467 -2.84 3.05 2.70
N LEU A 468 -1.57 3.43 2.88
CA LEU A 468 -0.45 2.48 2.90
C LEU A 468 -0.57 1.49 4.07
N ASP A 469 -0.81 2.00 5.28
CA ASP A 469 -0.91 1.17 6.48
C ASP A 469 -2.09 0.19 6.41
N GLU A 470 -3.25 0.65 5.93
CA GLU A 470 -4.42 -0.19 5.72
C GLU A 470 -4.14 -1.33 4.73
N ALA A 471 -3.55 -1.01 3.57
CA ALA A 471 -3.23 -2.00 2.54
C ALA A 471 -2.21 -3.04 3.02
N LEU A 472 -1.14 -2.59 3.68
CA LEU A 472 -0.08 -3.50 4.16
C LEU A 472 -0.54 -4.31 5.37
N THR A 473 -1.38 -3.74 6.25
CA THR A 473 -2.02 -4.49 7.34
C THR A 473 -2.89 -5.61 6.79
N GLY A 474 -3.67 -5.34 5.74
CA GLY A 474 -4.45 -6.37 5.05
C GLY A 474 -3.59 -7.54 4.55
N VAL A 475 -2.42 -7.25 3.96
CA VAL A 475 -1.48 -8.30 3.54
C VAL A 475 -0.95 -9.11 4.71
N VAL A 476 -0.64 -8.45 5.84
CA VAL A 476 -0.18 -9.16 7.04
C VAL A 476 -1.27 -10.08 7.59
N GLU A 477 -2.51 -9.60 7.68
CA GLU A 477 -3.66 -10.42 8.08
C GLU A 477 -3.81 -11.64 7.15
N ASP A 478 -3.80 -11.43 5.84
CA ASP A 478 -3.94 -12.52 4.86
C ASP A 478 -2.83 -13.58 5.05
N CYS A 479 -1.58 -13.15 5.26
CA CYS A 479 -0.45 -14.06 5.46
C CYS A 479 -0.57 -14.85 6.78
N VAL A 480 -0.84 -14.15 7.89
CA VAL A 480 -0.95 -14.76 9.22
C VAL A 480 -2.08 -15.78 9.27
N ASN A 481 -3.25 -15.45 8.71
CA ASN A 481 -4.40 -16.34 8.71
C ASN A 481 -4.26 -17.49 7.70
N SER A 482 -3.50 -17.31 6.61
CA SER A 482 -3.15 -18.40 5.70
C SER A 482 -2.25 -19.45 6.37
N VAL A 483 -1.25 -19.00 7.12
CA VAL A 483 -0.32 -19.90 7.85
C VAL A 483 -0.99 -20.51 9.08
N GLY A 484 -1.83 -19.75 9.78
CA GLY A 484 -2.33 -20.12 11.09
C GLY A 484 -1.29 -19.89 12.19
N VAL A 485 -1.76 -19.82 13.43
CA VAL A 485 -0.93 -19.38 14.57
C VAL A 485 -1.01 -20.38 15.71
N ASP A 486 0.12 -20.88 16.19
CA ASP A 486 0.16 -21.70 17.40
C ASP A 486 -0.18 -20.85 18.63
N LEU A 487 -1.34 -21.14 19.21
CA LEU A 487 -1.91 -20.40 20.33
C LEU A 487 -1.01 -20.42 21.58
N ASN A 488 -0.23 -21.48 21.77
CA ASN A 488 0.57 -21.66 22.98
C ASN A 488 1.96 -21.02 22.91
N THR A 489 2.43 -20.66 21.72
CA THR A 489 3.77 -20.09 21.52
C THR A 489 3.76 -18.68 20.93
N ALA A 490 2.71 -18.30 20.19
CA ALA A 490 2.65 -17.02 19.50
C ALA A 490 2.74 -15.80 20.43
N SER A 491 3.37 -14.73 19.94
CA SER A 491 3.46 -13.45 20.63
C SER A 491 2.15 -12.65 20.51
N PRO A 492 1.89 -11.65 21.39
CA PRO A 492 0.77 -10.72 21.20
C PRO A 492 0.82 -10.00 19.84
N SER A 493 2.04 -9.71 19.34
CA SER A 493 2.25 -9.04 18.05
C SER A 493 1.83 -9.88 16.85
N LEU A 494 1.90 -11.21 16.94
CA LEU A 494 1.40 -12.12 15.92
C LEU A 494 -0.11 -12.34 16.07
N LEU A 495 -0.58 -12.58 17.29
CA LEU A 495 -1.99 -12.87 17.59
C LEU A 495 -2.93 -11.73 17.18
N LYS A 496 -2.51 -10.46 17.24
CA LYS A 496 -3.36 -9.31 16.86
C LYS A 496 -3.73 -9.26 15.36
N TYR A 497 -3.06 -10.04 14.50
CA TYR A 497 -3.37 -10.13 13.07
C TYR A 497 -4.21 -11.38 12.73
N VAL A 498 -4.54 -12.21 13.73
CA VAL A 498 -5.49 -13.30 13.55
C VAL A 498 -6.90 -12.71 13.42
N ALA A 499 -7.67 -13.22 12.47
CA ALA A 499 -9.03 -12.80 12.19
C ALA A 499 -9.87 -12.66 13.46
N GLY A 500 -10.43 -11.47 13.70
CA GLY A 500 -11.28 -11.16 14.86
C GLY A 500 -10.54 -10.87 16.17
N ILE A 501 -9.22 -11.02 16.24
CA ILE A 501 -8.44 -10.78 17.45
C ILE A 501 -7.94 -9.33 17.51
N SER A 502 -8.43 -8.56 18.47
CA SER A 502 -7.88 -7.22 18.75
C SER A 502 -6.59 -7.30 19.58
N THR A 503 -5.79 -6.21 19.58
CA THR A 503 -4.60 -6.07 20.45
C THR A 503 -4.89 -6.38 21.92
N ARG A 504 -6.06 -5.98 22.42
CA ARG A 504 -6.47 -6.28 23.80
C ARG A 504 -6.68 -7.78 24.02
N VAL A 505 -7.34 -8.47 23.09
CA VAL A 505 -7.59 -9.92 23.17
C VAL A 505 -6.29 -10.69 23.01
N ALA A 506 -5.40 -10.29 22.11
CA ALA A 506 -4.07 -10.88 21.94
C ALA A 506 -3.26 -10.88 23.24
N ASN A 507 -3.22 -9.76 23.96
CA ASN A 507 -2.57 -9.69 25.27
C ASN A 507 -3.26 -10.58 26.31
N ASN A 508 -4.60 -10.60 26.34
CA ASN A 508 -5.34 -11.44 27.28
C ASN A 508 -5.14 -12.94 27.02
N LEU A 509 -4.95 -13.38 25.77
CA LEU A 509 -4.63 -14.76 25.43
C LEU A 509 -3.29 -15.19 26.02
N VAL A 510 -2.27 -14.34 25.88
CA VAL A 510 -0.94 -14.60 26.44
C VAL A 510 -0.97 -14.60 27.96
N ASN A 511 -1.62 -13.61 28.59
CA ASN A 511 -1.78 -13.57 30.05
C ASN A 511 -2.54 -14.81 30.56
N HIS A 512 -3.57 -15.25 29.84
CA HIS A 512 -4.33 -16.44 30.22
C HIS A 512 -3.44 -17.69 30.24
N ARG A 513 -2.61 -17.92 29.22
CA ARG A 513 -1.72 -19.09 29.20
C ARG A 513 -0.57 -18.99 30.21
N GLU A 514 -0.13 -17.79 30.55
CA GLU A 514 0.86 -17.57 31.62
C GLU A 514 0.26 -17.86 33.01
N GLU A 515 -1.00 -17.49 33.26
CA GLU A 515 -1.67 -17.68 34.55
C GLU A 515 -2.27 -19.09 34.72
N LYS A 516 -2.83 -19.68 33.66
CA LYS A 516 -3.60 -20.93 33.69
C LYS A 516 -2.88 -22.12 33.07
N GLY A 517 -1.74 -21.88 32.41
CA GLY A 517 -1.01 -22.89 31.64
C GLY A 517 -1.47 -22.98 30.19
N LYS A 518 -0.87 -23.91 29.43
CA LYS A 518 -1.15 -24.10 27.99
C LYS A 518 -2.63 -24.40 27.73
N PHE A 519 -3.15 -23.85 26.63
CA PHE A 519 -4.45 -24.22 26.09
C PHE A 519 -4.43 -25.66 25.58
N ARG A 520 -5.46 -26.44 25.91
CA ARG A 520 -5.56 -27.85 25.48
C ARG A 520 -6.55 -28.08 24.36
N ASN A 521 -7.52 -27.18 24.21
CA ASN A 521 -8.53 -27.26 23.16
C ASN A 521 -9.07 -25.86 22.84
N ARG A 522 -9.63 -25.68 21.63
CA ARG A 522 -10.14 -24.36 21.21
C ARG A 522 -11.28 -23.83 22.10
N LYS A 523 -12.10 -24.69 22.72
CA LYS A 523 -13.22 -24.24 23.58
C LYS A 523 -12.75 -23.43 24.79
N GLU A 524 -11.50 -23.60 25.23
CA GLU A 524 -10.91 -22.79 26.30
C GLU A 524 -10.76 -21.30 25.93
N LEU A 525 -10.74 -20.96 24.63
CA LEU A 525 -10.72 -19.57 24.17
C LEU A 525 -11.91 -18.75 24.71
N LEU A 526 -13.08 -19.37 24.88
CA LEU A 526 -14.28 -18.72 25.44
C LEU A 526 -14.12 -18.33 26.92
N LYS A 527 -13.09 -18.84 27.61
CA LYS A 527 -12.75 -18.46 28.99
C LYS A 527 -11.86 -17.23 29.05
N VAL A 528 -11.39 -16.72 27.90
CA VAL A 528 -10.47 -15.58 27.83
C VAL A 528 -11.25 -14.27 27.85
N LYS A 529 -10.82 -13.34 28.71
CA LYS A 529 -11.48 -12.04 28.87
C LYS A 529 -11.52 -11.28 27.54
N GLY A 530 -12.71 -10.86 27.12
CA GLY A 530 -12.93 -10.10 25.90
C GLY A 530 -13.00 -10.93 24.62
N LEU A 531 -12.95 -12.27 24.72
CA LEU A 531 -13.17 -13.20 23.61
C LEU A 531 -14.56 -13.83 23.76
N GLY A 532 -15.55 -13.25 23.09
CA GLY A 532 -16.93 -13.76 23.07
C GLY A 532 -17.18 -14.71 21.89
N GLU A 533 -18.40 -15.26 21.80
CA GLU A 533 -18.77 -16.24 20.75
C GLU A 533 -18.53 -15.72 19.33
N LYS A 534 -18.87 -14.46 19.05
CA LYS A 534 -18.63 -13.86 17.73
C LYS A 534 -17.13 -13.83 17.39
N THR A 535 -16.28 -13.42 18.33
CA THR A 535 -14.83 -13.43 18.14
C THR A 535 -14.29 -14.85 17.99
N PHE A 536 -14.80 -15.79 18.78
CA PHE A 536 -14.43 -17.20 18.70
C PHE A 536 -14.69 -17.76 17.30
N ILE A 537 -15.87 -17.50 16.72
CA ILE A 537 -16.20 -17.91 15.34
C ILE A 537 -15.18 -17.33 14.36
N GLN A 538 -14.83 -16.04 14.49
CA GLN A 538 -13.88 -15.43 13.55
C GLN A 538 -12.46 -16.00 13.67
N CYS A 539 -12.00 -16.36 14.86
CA CYS A 539 -10.58 -16.67 15.10
C CYS A 539 -10.26 -18.17 15.20
N ALA A 540 -11.21 -19.02 15.60
CA ALA A 540 -10.91 -20.36 16.10
C ALA A 540 -10.21 -21.23 15.05
N GLY A 541 -10.66 -21.19 13.79
CA GLY A 541 -10.05 -21.98 12.71
C GLY A 541 -8.63 -21.57 12.32
N PHE A 542 -8.18 -20.37 12.72
CA PHE A 542 -6.83 -19.85 12.46
C PHE A 542 -5.85 -20.09 13.61
N LEU A 543 -6.36 -20.44 14.81
CA LEU A 543 -5.56 -20.75 15.98
C LEU A 543 -5.32 -22.26 16.07
N ARG A 544 -4.06 -22.67 16.15
CA ARG A 544 -3.64 -24.08 16.19
C ARG A 544 -3.18 -24.48 17.58
N ILE A 545 -3.41 -25.74 17.95
CA ILE A 545 -2.95 -26.36 19.19
C ILE A 545 -2.31 -27.73 18.84
N PRO A 546 -1.00 -27.77 18.52
CA PRO A 546 -0.34 -28.99 18.04
C PRO A 546 -0.43 -30.19 19.00
N GLU A 547 -0.34 -29.94 20.31
CA GLU A 547 -0.41 -30.95 21.38
C GLU A 547 -1.78 -30.94 22.09
N GLY A 548 -2.86 -30.60 21.37
CA GLY A 548 -4.21 -30.47 21.92
C GLY A 548 -4.90 -31.81 22.21
N ASP A 549 -5.96 -31.77 23.01
CA ASP A 549 -6.80 -32.93 23.32
C ASP A 549 -7.55 -33.46 22.08
N ASN A 550 -7.83 -32.57 21.11
CA ASN A 550 -8.45 -32.92 19.83
C ASN A 550 -7.46 -32.71 18.66
N PRO A 551 -7.13 -33.74 17.86
CA PRO A 551 -6.24 -33.60 16.70
C PRO A 551 -6.68 -32.55 15.68
N LEU A 552 -7.98 -32.28 15.55
CA LEU A 552 -8.52 -31.26 14.65
C LEU A 552 -8.10 -29.83 15.06
N ASP A 553 -7.76 -29.60 16.34
CA ASP A 553 -7.29 -28.30 16.81
C ASP A 553 -5.91 -27.93 16.24
N ASN A 554 -5.16 -28.88 15.65
CA ASN A 554 -3.93 -28.60 14.90
C ASN A 554 -4.18 -28.38 13.39
N THR A 555 -5.43 -28.33 12.93
CA THR A 555 -5.77 -28.15 11.52
C THR A 555 -6.44 -26.80 11.27
N GLY A 556 -6.60 -26.43 10.00
CA GLY A 556 -7.45 -25.31 9.58
C GLY A 556 -8.95 -25.60 9.62
N VAL A 557 -9.38 -26.82 9.98
CA VAL A 557 -10.81 -27.16 10.09
C VAL A 557 -11.44 -26.32 11.19
N HIS A 558 -12.52 -25.62 10.88
CA HIS A 558 -13.21 -24.79 11.85
C HIS A 558 -14.01 -25.65 12.85
N PRO A 559 -14.13 -25.26 14.14
CA PRO A 559 -14.96 -25.99 15.12
C PRO A 559 -16.41 -26.23 14.69
N GLU A 560 -16.98 -25.40 13.82
CA GLU A 560 -18.33 -25.58 13.26
C GLU A 560 -18.45 -26.84 12.38
N SER A 561 -17.33 -27.37 11.88
CA SER A 561 -17.26 -28.53 10.99
C SER A 561 -16.68 -29.78 11.65
N TYR A 562 -16.47 -29.78 12.98
CA TYR A 562 -15.85 -30.92 13.68
C TYR A 562 -16.66 -32.21 13.56
N GLU A 563 -17.98 -32.13 13.72
CA GLU A 563 -18.84 -33.30 13.59
C GLU A 563 -18.74 -33.91 12.18
N VAL A 564 -18.62 -33.07 11.15
CA VAL A 564 -18.46 -33.52 9.76
C VAL A 564 -17.08 -34.16 9.55
N ALA A 565 -16.01 -33.52 10.04
CA ALA A 565 -14.66 -34.07 9.95
C ALA A 565 -14.53 -35.43 10.67
N GLU A 566 -15.14 -35.57 11.85
CA GLU A 566 -15.17 -36.83 12.61
C GLU A 566 -15.94 -37.95 11.90
N LYS A 567 -17.01 -37.62 11.18
CA LYS A 567 -17.73 -38.57 10.32
C LYS A 567 -16.89 -38.96 9.10
N LEU A 568 -16.25 -37.97 8.45
CA LEU A 568 -15.40 -38.18 7.29
C LEU A 568 -14.23 -39.12 7.59
N LEU A 569 -13.62 -39.04 8.79
CA LEU A 569 -12.57 -39.95 9.25
C LEU A 569 -13.00 -41.43 9.35
N LYS A 570 -14.31 -41.72 9.34
CA LYS A 570 -14.87 -43.09 9.36
C LYS A 570 -15.15 -43.63 7.95
N ILE A 571 -15.02 -42.80 6.92
CA ILE A 571 -15.30 -43.12 5.52
C ILE A 571 -13.96 -43.17 4.77
N ASP A 572 -13.80 -44.11 3.84
CA ASP A 572 -12.66 -44.12 2.92
C ASP A 572 -12.87 -43.06 1.81
N TYR A 573 -12.63 -41.80 2.14
CA TYR A 573 -12.79 -40.67 1.22
C TYR A 573 -11.75 -40.69 0.08
N SER A 574 -10.70 -41.50 0.16
CA SER A 574 -9.68 -41.63 -0.90
C SER A 574 -10.20 -42.30 -2.18
N LYS A 575 -11.35 -42.99 -2.10
CA LYS A 575 -11.97 -43.73 -3.22
C LYS A 575 -13.40 -43.27 -3.54
N GLY A 576 -13.94 -42.32 -2.80
CA GLY A 576 -15.30 -41.83 -2.98
C GLY A 576 -15.37 -40.67 -3.98
N GLU A 577 -16.49 -40.56 -4.70
CA GLU A 577 -16.83 -39.34 -5.46
C GLU A 577 -17.18 -38.24 -4.46
N ILE A 578 -16.53 -37.08 -4.57
CA ILE A 578 -16.66 -35.95 -3.63
C ILE A 578 -18.12 -35.50 -3.51
N GLU A 579 -18.87 -35.51 -4.62
CA GLU A 579 -20.27 -35.14 -4.68
C GLU A 579 -21.15 -36.06 -3.80
N LYS A 580 -20.89 -37.38 -3.83
CA LYS A 580 -21.65 -38.34 -3.01
C LYS A 580 -21.36 -38.15 -1.52
N ILE A 581 -20.10 -37.89 -1.17
CA ILE A 581 -19.70 -37.65 0.23
C ILE A 581 -20.31 -36.33 0.72
N SER A 582 -20.32 -35.30 -0.13
CA SER A 582 -20.95 -34.00 0.15
C SER A 582 -22.45 -34.15 0.44
N GLU A 583 -23.16 -34.95 -0.33
CA GLU A 583 -24.58 -35.28 -0.10
C GLU A 583 -24.79 -36.06 1.20
N GLU A 584 -23.98 -37.10 1.45
CA GLU A 584 -24.08 -37.94 2.65
C GLU A 584 -23.83 -37.14 3.94
N LEU A 585 -22.88 -36.21 3.90
CA LEU A 585 -22.49 -35.39 5.04
C LEU A 585 -23.24 -34.05 5.13
N ASN A 586 -24.10 -33.75 4.14
CA ASN A 586 -24.85 -32.49 4.01
C ASN A 586 -23.96 -31.25 4.18
N ILE A 587 -22.85 -31.22 3.45
CA ILE A 587 -21.85 -30.14 3.47
C ILE A 587 -21.53 -29.68 2.06
N GLY A 588 -21.20 -28.40 1.87
CA GLY A 588 -20.77 -27.89 0.59
C GLY A 588 -19.47 -28.55 0.10
N ILE A 589 -19.36 -28.71 -1.22
CA ILE A 589 -18.18 -29.27 -1.88
C ILE A 589 -16.89 -28.48 -1.51
N PRO A 590 -16.86 -27.13 -1.57
CA PRO A 590 -15.65 -26.38 -1.22
C PRO A 590 -15.15 -26.65 0.20
N THR A 591 -16.05 -26.62 1.19
CA THR A 591 -15.69 -26.90 2.58
C THR A 591 -15.25 -28.36 2.76
N LEU A 592 -15.90 -29.32 2.11
CA LEU A 592 -15.50 -30.72 2.15
C LEU A 592 -14.08 -30.92 1.62
N GLU A 593 -13.75 -30.33 0.47
CA GLU A 593 -12.41 -30.40 -0.10
C GLU A 593 -11.35 -29.81 0.83
N ASP A 594 -11.63 -28.67 1.46
CA ASP A 594 -10.70 -28.07 2.41
C ASP A 594 -10.51 -28.94 3.64
N ILE A 595 -11.58 -29.54 4.19
CA ILE A 595 -11.47 -30.48 5.31
C ILE A 595 -10.60 -31.68 4.90
N ILE A 596 -10.79 -32.25 3.72
CA ILE A 596 -9.97 -33.37 3.22
C ILE A 596 -8.49 -32.96 3.17
N ARG A 597 -8.17 -31.82 2.54
CA ARG A 597 -6.78 -31.33 2.43
C ARG A 597 -6.11 -31.10 3.80
N GLU A 598 -6.87 -30.61 4.77
CA GLU A 598 -6.39 -30.39 6.14
C GLU A 598 -6.18 -31.71 6.89
N LEU A 599 -7.02 -32.73 6.67
CA LEU A 599 -6.87 -34.05 7.27
C LEU A 599 -5.69 -34.84 6.66
N GLU A 600 -5.39 -34.65 5.38
CA GLU A 600 -4.24 -35.27 4.72
C GLU A 600 -2.89 -34.76 5.26
N LYS A 601 -2.83 -33.47 5.64
CA LYS A 601 -1.62 -32.83 6.19
C LYS A 601 -1.95 -31.92 7.38
N PRO A 602 -2.27 -32.49 8.56
CA PRO A 602 -2.58 -31.70 9.75
C PRO A 602 -1.41 -30.77 10.13
N GLY A 603 -1.72 -29.51 10.43
CA GLY A 603 -0.73 -28.52 10.84
C GLY A 603 0.21 -28.06 9.72
N ARG A 604 -0.14 -28.30 8.45
CA ARG A 604 0.65 -27.85 7.29
C ARG A 604 0.92 -26.35 7.37
N ASP A 605 2.20 -25.99 7.28
CA ASP A 605 2.62 -24.61 7.06
C ASP A 605 2.74 -24.41 5.53
N PRO A 606 1.95 -23.53 4.91
CA PRO A 606 2.02 -23.30 3.47
C PRO A 606 3.39 -22.74 3.02
N ARG A 607 4.23 -22.27 3.95
CA ARG A 607 5.58 -21.79 3.67
C ARG A 607 6.57 -22.92 3.43
N ASP A 608 6.32 -24.13 3.92
CA ASP A 608 7.25 -25.27 3.79
C ASP A 608 7.46 -25.72 2.33
N GLU A 609 6.53 -25.36 1.44
CA GLU A 609 6.58 -25.65 0.00
C GLU A 609 7.29 -24.56 -0.82
N MET A 610 7.64 -23.44 -0.19
CA MET A 610 8.37 -22.35 -0.83
C MET A 610 9.86 -22.69 -1.00
N PRO A 611 10.57 -22.07 -1.96
CA PRO A 611 12.00 -22.24 -2.11
C PRO A 611 12.76 -21.98 -0.81
N LYS A 612 13.54 -22.96 -0.35
CA LYS A 612 14.33 -22.82 0.87
C LYS A 612 15.44 -21.79 0.68
N PRO A 613 15.81 -21.03 1.73
CA PRO A 613 16.84 -20.01 1.61
C PRO A 613 18.20 -20.66 1.29
N ILE A 614 19.04 -19.97 0.51
CA ILE A 614 20.37 -20.46 0.13
C ILE A 614 21.33 -20.23 1.30
N LEU A 615 21.81 -21.33 1.88
CA LEU A 615 22.91 -21.32 2.85
C LEU A 615 24.24 -21.30 2.09
N ARG A 616 25.15 -20.40 2.49
CA ARG A 616 26.47 -20.23 1.87
C ARG A 616 27.57 -20.61 2.85
N GLN A 617 28.71 -21.00 2.31
CA GLN A 617 29.96 -21.23 3.06
C GLN A 617 31.13 -20.40 2.50
N ASP A 618 30.97 -19.81 1.32
CA ASP A 618 32.03 -19.15 0.56
C ASP A 618 31.51 -17.89 -0.15
N VAL A 619 32.42 -16.98 -0.50
CA VAL A 619 32.12 -15.68 -1.12
C VAL A 619 32.68 -15.63 -2.54
N LEU A 620 31.80 -15.44 -3.54
CA LEU A 620 32.19 -15.20 -4.93
C LEU A 620 32.61 -13.75 -5.14
N LYS A 621 33.74 -13.47 -5.77
CA LYS A 621 34.11 -12.09 -6.15
C LYS A 621 33.72 -11.81 -7.61
N ILE A 622 33.70 -10.53 -7.99
CA ILE A 622 33.33 -10.15 -9.37
C ILE A 622 34.36 -10.68 -10.38
N GLU A 623 35.61 -10.85 -9.96
CA GLU A 623 36.69 -11.42 -10.78
C GLU A 623 36.50 -12.92 -11.05
N ASP A 624 35.70 -13.60 -10.22
CA ASP A 624 35.39 -15.02 -10.39
C ASP A 624 34.26 -15.24 -11.40
N LEU A 625 33.56 -14.17 -11.79
CA LEU A 625 32.44 -14.23 -12.72
C LEU A 625 32.92 -14.34 -14.16
N LYS A 626 32.36 -15.33 -14.86
CA LYS A 626 32.62 -15.54 -16.29
C LYS A 626 31.33 -15.43 -17.08
N LYS A 627 31.44 -14.92 -18.31
CA LYS A 627 30.33 -14.95 -19.27
C LYS A 627 29.82 -16.39 -19.42
N ASP A 628 28.50 -16.53 -19.53
CA ASP A 628 27.74 -17.79 -19.60
C ASP A 628 27.74 -18.65 -18.33
N MET A 629 28.37 -18.20 -17.24
CA MET A 629 28.24 -18.86 -15.94
C MET A 629 26.79 -18.80 -15.45
N VAL A 630 26.29 -19.92 -14.94
CA VAL A 630 24.95 -20.04 -14.36
C VAL A 630 25.06 -20.06 -12.85
N LEU A 631 24.34 -19.16 -12.19
CA LEU A 631 24.31 -19.01 -10.75
C LEU A 631 22.86 -19.01 -10.25
N ASN A 632 22.67 -19.44 -9.01
CA ASN A 632 21.43 -19.14 -8.29
C ASN A 632 21.58 -17.77 -7.65
N GLY A 633 20.59 -16.91 -7.82
CA GLY A 633 20.54 -15.61 -7.18
C GLY A 633 19.16 -15.35 -6.57
N THR A 634 19.12 -14.40 -5.64
CA THR A 634 17.88 -13.98 -4.98
C THR A 634 17.44 -12.64 -5.54
N VAL A 635 16.20 -12.54 -5.99
CA VAL A 635 15.62 -11.28 -6.48
C VAL A 635 15.53 -10.28 -5.32
N ARG A 636 16.33 -9.21 -5.40
CA ARG A 636 16.35 -8.13 -4.39
C ARG A 636 15.27 -7.10 -4.62
N ASN A 637 15.03 -6.77 -5.88
CA ASN A 637 14.08 -5.73 -6.25
C ASN A 637 13.49 -6.00 -7.63
N VAL A 638 12.22 -5.63 -7.82
CA VAL A 638 11.53 -5.73 -9.11
C VAL A 638 11.04 -4.34 -9.50
N VAL A 639 11.52 -3.84 -10.63
CA VAL A 639 11.20 -2.52 -11.19
C VAL A 639 10.48 -2.69 -12.52
N ASP A 640 9.88 -1.62 -13.06
CA ASP A 640 9.08 -1.71 -14.30
C ASP A 640 9.89 -2.24 -15.50
N PHE A 641 11.21 -1.97 -15.53
CA PHE A 641 12.10 -2.33 -16.64
C PHE A 641 12.94 -3.60 -16.40
N GLY A 642 12.82 -4.28 -15.26
CA GLY A 642 13.60 -5.48 -14.97
C GLY A 642 13.57 -5.93 -13.50
N ALA A 643 14.51 -6.79 -13.14
CA ALA A 643 14.70 -7.23 -11.77
C ALA A 643 16.19 -7.22 -11.40
N PHE A 644 16.49 -6.78 -10.17
CA PHE A 644 17.83 -6.81 -9.58
C PHE A 644 17.99 -8.09 -8.76
N ILE A 645 19.05 -8.84 -9.01
CA ILE A 645 19.29 -10.17 -8.46
C ILE A 645 20.66 -10.20 -7.81
N ASP A 646 20.68 -10.56 -6.53
CA ASP A 646 21.90 -10.84 -5.78
C ASP A 646 22.39 -12.26 -6.10
N ILE A 647 23.51 -12.35 -6.81
CA ILE A 647 24.20 -13.60 -7.17
C ILE A 647 25.37 -13.92 -6.23
N GLY A 648 25.52 -13.20 -5.13
CA GLY A 648 26.58 -13.38 -4.15
C GLY A 648 27.87 -12.60 -4.43
N VAL A 649 27.79 -11.56 -5.25
CA VAL A 649 28.87 -10.56 -5.45
C VAL A 649 28.43 -9.19 -4.95
N LYS A 650 29.34 -8.22 -4.89
CA LYS A 650 29.07 -6.88 -4.33
C LYS A 650 27.97 -6.11 -5.06
N GLU A 651 27.90 -6.26 -6.38
CA GLU A 651 26.96 -5.52 -7.23
C GLU A 651 25.78 -6.43 -7.63
N ASP A 652 24.55 -5.94 -7.50
CA ASP A 652 23.37 -6.65 -7.97
C ASP A 652 23.40 -6.77 -9.51
N GLY A 653 23.08 -7.96 -10.02
CA GLY A 653 22.91 -8.15 -11.45
C GLY A 653 21.52 -7.73 -11.92
N LEU A 654 21.45 -7.02 -13.05
CA LEU A 654 20.20 -6.60 -13.65
C LEU A 654 19.75 -7.61 -14.72
N VAL A 655 18.56 -8.18 -14.53
CA VAL A 655 17.82 -8.85 -15.61
C VAL A 655 16.83 -7.85 -16.18
N HIS A 656 17.10 -7.36 -17.39
CA HIS A 656 16.17 -6.50 -18.11
C HIS A 656 14.86 -7.24 -18.41
N ILE A 657 13.73 -6.54 -18.55
CA ILE A 657 12.40 -7.13 -18.80
C ILE A 657 12.40 -8.11 -19.99
N SER A 658 13.17 -7.80 -21.04
CA SER A 658 13.30 -8.63 -22.23
C SER A 658 14.10 -9.92 -22.02
N GLN A 659 14.80 -10.07 -20.89
CA GLN A 659 15.63 -11.21 -20.52
C GLN A 659 15.04 -12.05 -19.37
N LEU A 660 13.88 -11.67 -18.83
CA LEU A 660 13.22 -12.40 -17.73
C LEU A 660 12.54 -13.69 -18.18
N SER A 661 12.01 -13.74 -19.40
CA SER A 661 11.23 -14.90 -19.86
C SER A 661 11.33 -15.13 -21.36
N ASN A 662 11.15 -16.38 -21.79
CA ASN A 662 11.08 -16.77 -23.20
C ASN A 662 9.79 -16.28 -23.89
N ARG A 663 8.77 -15.85 -23.13
CA ARG A 663 7.55 -15.22 -23.65
C ARG A 663 7.58 -13.71 -23.48
N TYR A 664 6.79 -13.00 -24.28
CA TYR A 664 6.56 -11.57 -24.07
C TYR A 664 5.82 -11.35 -22.73
N ILE A 665 6.32 -10.41 -21.94
CA ILE A 665 5.77 -10.02 -20.64
C ILE A 665 5.57 -8.51 -20.62
N LYS A 666 4.45 -8.06 -20.06
CA LYS A 666 4.18 -6.62 -19.94
C LYS A 666 4.84 -6.04 -18.70
N HIS A 667 4.97 -6.85 -17.65
CA HIS A 667 5.60 -6.43 -16.41
C HIS A 667 6.51 -7.53 -15.81
N PRO A 668 7.70 -7.21 -15.28
CA PRO A 668 8.61 -8.17 -14.64
C PRO A 668 7.98 -9.04 -13.55
N LYS A 669 7.02 -8.45 -12.81
CA LYS A 669 6.25 -9.12 -11.74
C LYS A 669 5.43 -10.34 -12.19
N GLU A 670 5.17 -10.48 -13.49
CA GLU A 670 4.52 -11.68 -14.02
C GLU A 670 5.42 -12.93 -13.95
N VAL A 671 6.73 -12.73 -13.77
CA VAL A 671 7.74 -13.79 -13.83
C VAL A 671 8.47 -13.94 -12.51
N VAL A 672 8.80 -12.82 -11.85
CA VAL A 672 9.62 -12.82 -10.63
C VAL A 672 9.03 -11.93 -9.55
N LYS A 673 9.23 -12.31 -8.31
CA LYS A 673 8.89 -11.57 -7.10
C LYS A 673 10.13 -11.33 -6.25
N VAL A 674 10.09 -10.28 -5.43
CA VAL A 674 11.15 -10.03 -4.45
C VAL A 674 11.27 -11.24 -3.51
N GLY A 675 12.50 -11.74 -3.32
CA GLY A 675 12.80 -12.92 -2.54
C GLY A 675 12.84 -14.22 -3.34
N ASP A 676 12.40 -14.24 -4.61
CA ASP A 676 12.48 -15.45 -5.43
C ASP A 676 13.93 -15.88 -5.64
N ILE A 677 14.17 -17.19 -5.53
CA ILE A 677 15.44 -17.80 -5.92
C ILE A 677 15.33 -18.19 -7.38
N VAL A 678 16.16 -17.58 -8.21
CA VAL A 678 16.14 -17.74 -9.66
C VAL A 678 17.51 -18.17 -10.17
N LYS A 679 17.50 -19.00 -11.23
CA LYS A 679 18.70 -19.29 -12.00
C LYS A 679 18.92 -18.20 -13.02
N VAL A 680 20.14 -17.67 -13.03
CA VAL A 680 20.55 -16.59 -13.92
C VAL A 680 21.85 -16.96 -14.61
N ARG A 681 21.94 -16.58 -15.87
CA ARG A 681 23.14 -16.69 -16.68
C ARG A 681 23.77 -15.31 -16.84
N ILE A 682 25.08 -15.24 -16.69
CA ILE A 682 25.86 -14.01 -16.85
C ILE A 682 26.00 -13.70 -18.33
N MET A 683 25.44 -12.57 -18.76
CA MET A 683 25.53 -12.09 -20.15
C MET A 683 26.78 -11.24 -20.35
N GLU A 684 27.03 -10.33 -19.41
CA GLU A 684 28.11 -9.35 -19.48
C GLU A 684 28.49 -8.90 -18.07
N VAL A 685 29.79 -8.67 -17.86
CA VAL A 685 30.35 -8.13 -16.61
C VAL A 685 31.19 -6.92 -17.00
N ASP A 686 30.73 -5.73 -16.63
CA ASP A 686 31.46 -4.48 -16.79
C ASP A 686 32.12 -4.14 -15.45
N MET A 687 33.42 -4.45 -15.36
CA MET A 687 34.23 -4.22 -14.15
C MET A 687 34.51 -2.74 -13.90
N GLU A 688 34.56 -1.89 -14.93
CA GLU A 688 34.81 -0.45 -14.74
C GLU A 688 33.60 0.26 -14.16
N ARG A 689 32.39 -0.15 -14.56
CA ARG A 689 31.13 0.45 -14.10
C ARG A 689 30.44 -0.30 -12.97
N GLY A 690 30.98 -1.46 -12.57
CA GLY A 690 30.37 -2.32 -11.55
C GLY A 690 28.99 -2.84 -11.97
N ARG A 691 28.79 -3.16 -13.25
CA ARG A 691 27.48 -3.60 -13.77
C ARG A 691 27.53 -5.05 -14.23
N ILE A 692 26.52 -5.81 -13.86
CA ILE A 692 26.39 -7.22 -14.24
C ILE A 692 25.06 -7.38 -14.98
N ALA A 693 25.12 -7.73 -16.26
CA ALA A 693 23.93 -8.04 -17.04
C ALA A 693 23.62 -9.53 -16.93
N LEU A 694 22.40 -9.85 -16.52
CA LEU A 694 21.94 -11.21 -16.31
C LEU A 694 20.79 -11.57 -17.26
N SER A 695 20.64 -12.86 -17.52
CA SER A 695 19.49 -13.41 -18.25
C SER A 695 18.88 -14.61 -17.53
N MET A 696 17.56 -14.69 -17.52
CA MET A 696 16.78 -15.85 -17.06
C MET A 696 16.26 -16.69 -18.23
N LYS A 697 16.58 -16.32 -19.48
CA LYS A 697 16.20 -17.10 -20.66
C LYS A 697 17.09 -18.34 -20.79
N GLU A 698 16.48 -19.47 -21.11
CA GLU A 698 17.18 -20.72 -21.45
C GLU A 698 18.19 -21.17 -20.37
N VAL A 699 17.82 -21.03 -19.08
CA VAL A 699 18.64 -21.41 -17.90
C VAL A 699 17.95 -22.44 -17.04
#